data_AF-A0A954UCL6-F1
#
_entry.id   AF-A0A954UCL6-F1
#
_cell.length_a   1.000
_cell.length_b   1.000
_cell.length_c   1.000
_cell.angle_alpha   90.00
_cell.angle_beta   90.00
_cell.angle_gamma   90.00
#
_symmetry.space_group_name_H-M   'P 1'
#
loop_
_entity.id
_entity.type
_entity.pdbx_description
1 polymer ?
#
loop_
_entity_poly.entity_id
_entity_poly.type
_entity_poly.pdbx_seq_one_letter_code
_entity_poly.pdbx_strand_id
1 'polypeptide(L)'
;MNSAATLALLASLFVNQTTTTEAPNETKIEQAIQQLSDRDFATRQAATVLLWEAGKDAAAALERAAGSSDREVAYRVRQILDKFKYGIFADTPPEVVRLINQYRDGDINIRREVLSQLQQRDALETVMTLLEAEPNEEFRQQLTTQLLRDVEKVVPRLILEQQYDRVQQLLRLGANTDDGMALYTTYLLLRKEAEPRIAELQRRADRNELEPRDAKLLAHLLRATGQLSAAKEAAETAGLDGLRKSVLFDLGEWSELSRIEDDPAAIAALSTYALIERLGFVAAYYRLAGNEAKFAATIDRMRELSDNDALRWHVAEALIINGRFDDGQQLMSKANESTAFRLLMAQARYREAFALIGLANTQADRSVWLEQMIKDVQSTDKPKRDRFEAGLQAARALARVGLSDEAQRFFRDLGDAVKEDEDGHKQRLRSLIGVESKSGQRDLALSHAAFALAQTANTYALSAAYPEHYQPASLWWEFLTHEFKSEQRTDTLARIDRLIYARGGKMPNEELDALADAGKRFGETLDNDKRAKWLYEIADTYLRHGHAELGEQRLREAAELSNEAAVKLGDLAAERDEWPAARDWYGKAWDRDKTQFLAFYLQGQMMRKTGDDAAGQRQCETAELLPLSQQSRRTFAQGLQDRGYKDDAIRNWQVLVRTGDMHNWYTNDAAKQIGNLVSKQDPSRAVDGWRRLLLSALKTSSSFTEAEGYLQLPQLIHKVQARTLLAAGKNEAALAELKLAHAALPGGIQLAEDLFHQFDAAGMREAIDPLFNQTYSLYVELCEDYPETASHHNNLAWLAARCDRQLDAALTHAEQAVKLAPESMAYLDTLAEVHFRRGDTSQAIELAEKCLAAEPNNTHFQTQLKRFRGEPVEEAESE
;
A
#
# COMPACT_ATOMS: atom_id res chain seq x y z
N MET A 1 -4.55 52.27 0.31
CA MET A 1 -5.70 53.08 -0.14
C MET A 1 -6.39 52.35 -1.28
N ASN A 2 -7.67 52.02 -1.06
CA ASN A 2 -8.70 51.53 -1.98
C ASN A 2 -8.34 50.47 -3.03
N SER A 3 -8.65 49.20 -2.68
CA SER A 3 -9.28 48.21 -3.58
C SER A 3 -9.91 47.07 -2.77
N ALA A 4 -10.65 47.41 -1.71
CA ALA A 4 -11.48 46.50 -0.91
C ALA A 4 -12.97 46.58 -1.28
N ALA A 5 -13.31 47.08 -2.47
CA ALA A 5 -14.68 47.45 -2.85
C ALA A 5 -15.24 46.72 -4.09
N THR A 6 -14.55 45.72 -4.65
CA THR A 6 -14.99 45.06 -5.92
C THR A 6 -15.46 43.62 -5.77
N LEU A 7 -15.67 43.13 -4.54
CA LEU A 7 -16.20 41.79 -4.25
C LEU A 7 -17.59 41.80 -3.58
N ALA A 8 -18.19 42.99 -3.39
CA ALA A 8 -19.54 43.15 -2.84
C ALA A 8 -20.60 43.49 -3.91
N LEU A 9 -20.26 43.44 -5.21
CA LEU A 9 -21.12 43.91 -6.30
C LEU A 9 -21.35 42.89 -7.42
N LEU A 10 -21.51 41.61 -7.06
CA LEU A 10 -22.13 40.59 -7.95
C LEU A 10 -23.16 39.72 -7.22
N ALA A 11 -23.60 40.14 -6.01
CA ALA A 11 -24.68 39.49 -5.25
C ALA A 11 -26.04 40.22 -5.35
N SER A 12 -26.15 41.24 -6.22
CA SER A 12 -27.37 42.04 -6.32
C SER A 12 -27.62 42.49 -7.75
N LEU A 13 -28.07 41.60 -8.63
CA LEU A 13 -28.77 41.94 -9.90
C LEU A 13 -29.39 40.69 -10.52
N PHE A 14 -30.23 39.99 -9.77
CA PHE A 14 -31.38 39.23 -10.28
C PHE A 14 -32.42 39.14 -9.16
N VAL A 15 -33.00 40.29 -8.79
CA VAL A 15 -34.36 40.29 -8.23
C VAL A 15 -35.27 40.09 -9.44
N ASN A 16 -35.38 38.84 -9.90
CA ASN A 16 -36.60 38.44 -10.57
C ASN A 16 -37.69 38.54 -9.50
N GLN A 17 -38.72 39.35 -9.77
CA GLN A 17 -40.00 39.22 -9.10
C GLN A 17 -40.54 37.82 -9.44
N THR A 18 -40.05 36.82 -8.72
CA THR A 18 -40.78 35.59 -8.51
C THR A 18 -41.90 35.97 -7.57
N THR A 19 -43.12 35.98 -8.08
CA THR A 19 -44.30 35.79 -7.25
C THR A 19 -44.03 34.56 -6.38
N THR A 20 -43.65 34.77 -5.13
CA THR A 20 -43.64 33.72 -4.11
C THR A 20 -45.09 33.31 -3.89
N THR A 21 -45.55 32.31 -4.63
CA THR A 21 -46.64 31.46 -4.17
C THR A 21 -46.11 30.78 -2.90
N GLU A 22 -46.60 31.26 -1.75
CA GLU A 22 -46.38 30.66 -0.44
C GLU A 22 -46.60 29.14 -0.54
N ALA A 23 -45.57 28.34 -0.21
CA ALA A 23 -45.72 26.89 -0.13
C ALA A 23 -46.90 26.56 0.80
N PRO A 24 -47.80 25.63 0.42
CA PRO A 24 -48.99 25.37 1.22
C PRO A 24 -48.61 24.80 2.60
N ASN A 25 -48.85 25.58 3.67
CA ASN A 25 -48.83 25.12 5.07
C ASN A 25 -49.58 23.78 5.22
N GLU A 26 -49.09 22.87 6.07
CA GLU A 26 -49.67 21.57 6.44
C GLU A 26 -51.21 21.57 6.57
N THR A 27 -51.79 22.65 7.10
CA THR A 27 -53.24 22.87 7.22
C THR A 27 -53.95 22.91 5.85
N LYS A 28 -53.34 23.54 4.84
CA LYS A 28 -53.86 23.60 3.47
C LYS A 28 -53.75 22.24 2.76
N ILE A 29 -52.71 21.46 3.06
CA ILE A 29 -52.53 20.09 2.54
C ILE A 29 -53.63 19.17 3.09
N GLU A 30 -53.90 19.22 4.39
CA GLU A 30 -54.98 18.43 5.00
C GLU A 30 -56.37 18.84 4.50
N GLN A 31 -56.62 20.15 4.33
CA GLN A 31 -57.85 20.65 3.71
C GLN A 31 -58.01 20.17 2.26
N ALA A 32 -56.94 20.20 1.47
CA ALA A 32 -56.97 19.70 0.10
C ALA A 32 -57.28 18.19 0.06
N ILE A 33 -56.73 17.38 0.99
CA ILE A 33 -57.06 15.96 1.10
C ILE A 33 -58.56 15.75 1.38
N GLN A 34 -59.17 16.54 2.26
CA GLN A 34 -60.61 16.45 2.53
C GLN A 34 -61.44 16.80 1.28
N GLN A 35 -61.02 17.85 0.57
CA GLN A 35 -61.66 18.34 -0.66
C GLN A 35 -61.56 17.36 -1.84
N LEU A 36 -60.71 16.32 -1.78
CA LEU A 36 -60.68 15.25 -2.78
C LEU A 36 -61.96 14.41 -2.83
N SER A 37 -62.78 14.44 -1.77
CA SER A 37 -64.10 13.77 -1.70
C SER A 37 -65.28 14.70 -2.01
N ASP A 38 -65.02 15.96 -2.36
CA ASP A 38 -66.08 16.96 -2.59
C ASP A 38 -67.02 16.51 -3.72
N ARG A 39 -68.30 16.90 -3.68
CA ARG A 39 -69.27 16.57 -4.74
C ARG A 39 -69.00 17.34 -6.03
N ASP A 40 -68.45 18.54 -5.93
CA ASP A 40 -68.08 19.36 -7.08
C ASP A 40 -66.74 18.93 -7.69
N PHE A 41 -66.74 18.69 -9.00
CA PHE A 41 -65.55 18.27 -9.74
C PHE A 41 -64.46 19.35 -9.76
N ALA A 42 -64.84 20.63 -9.87
CA ALA A 42 -63.85 21.71 -9.92
C ALA A 42 -63.08 21.83 -8.60
N THR A 43 -63.77 21.67 -7.47
CA THR A 43 -63.18 21.61 -6.13
C THR A 43 -62.23 20.42 -5.97
N ARG A 44 -62.63 19.21 -6.40
CA ARG A 44 -61.73 18.04 -6.40
C ARG A 44 -60.49 18.24 -7.27
N GLN A 45 -60.66 18.87 -8.43
CA GLN A 45 -59.56 19.12 -9.36
C GLN A 45 -58.58 20.18 -8.82
N ALA A 46 -59.08 21.26 -8.23
CA ALA A 46 -58.25 22.27 -7.57
C ALA A 46 -57.44 21.68 -6.41
N ALA A 47 -58.08 20.83 -5.59
CA ALA A 47 -57.40 20.09 -4.52
C ALA A 47 -56.32 19.14 -5.06
N THR A 48 -56.59 18.45 -6.17
CA THR A 48 -55.60 17.57 -6.85
C THR A 48 -54.40 18.37 -7.34
N VAL A 49 -54.62 19.55 -7.94
CA VAL A 49 -53.53 20.43 -8.42
C VAL A 49 -52.71 20.97 -7.25
N LEU A 50 -53.35 21.41 -6.17
CA LEU A 50 -52.64 21.91 -4.98
C LEU A 50 -51.77 20.81 -4.36
N LEU A 51 -52.29 19.59 -4.22
CA LEU A 51 -51.52 18.45 -3.70
C LEU A 51 -50.39 18.03 -4.63
N TRP A 52 -50.55 18.19 -5.94
CA TRP A 52 -49.50 17.97 -6.93
C TRP A 52 -48.39 19.03 -6.86
N GLU A 53 -48.78 20.31 -6.77
CA GLU A 53 -47.86 21.45 -6.65
C GLU A 53 -47.13 21.49 -5.30
N ALA A 54 -47.76 20.99 -4.23
CA ALA A 54 -47.15 20.82 -2.93
C ALA A 54 -46.00 19.78 -2.94
N GLY A 55 -45.95 18.89 -3.94
CA GLY A 55 -44.82 17.99 -4.16
C GLY A 55 -44.46 17.15 -2.93
N LYS A 56 -43.17 17.16 -2.55
CA LYS A 56 -42.63 16.39 -1.41
C LYS A 56 -43.32 16.73 -0.09
N ASP A 57 -43.77 17.97 0.12
CA ASP A 57 -44.42 18.40 1.37
C ASP A 57 -45.78 17.72 1.60
N ALA A 58 -46.46 17.28 0.53
CA ALA A 58 -47.72 16.55 0.63
C ALA A 58 -47.55 15.03 0.77
N ALA A 59 -46.35 14.47 0.56
CA ALA A 59 -46.13 13.03 0.43
C ALA A 59 -46.62 12.23 1.64
N ALA A 60 -46.25 12.62 2.87
CA ALA A 60 -46.66 11.91 4.09
C ALA A 60 -48.18 11.97 4.35
N ALA A 61 -48.81 13.11 4.02
CA ALA A 61 -50.25 13.26 4.16
C ALA A 61 -51.00 12.43 3.11
N LEU A 62 -50.48 12.38 1.88
CA LEU A 62 -50.99 11.53 0.80
C LEU A 62 -50.84 10.04 1.13
N GLU A 63 -49.71 9.60 1.68
CA GLU A 63 -49.51 8.21 2.11
C GLU A 63 -50.54 7.78 3.16
N ARG A 64 -50.81 8.63 4.16
CA ARG A 64 -51.90 8.41 5.14
C ARG A 64 -53.26 8.32 4.44
N ALA A 65 -53.53 9.22 3.49
CA ALA A 65 -54.81 9.28 2.78
C ALA A 65 -55.02 8.16 1.74
N ALA A 66 -53.96 7.45 1.34
CA ALA A 66 -54.04 6.35 0.37
C ALA A 66 -54.89 5.17 0.89
N GLY A 67 -54.99 5.01 2.21
CA GLY A 67 -55.84 4.03 2.89
C GLY A 67 -57.28 4.47 3.17
N SER A 68 -57.72 5.63 2.64
CA SER A 68 -59.07 6.15 2.87
C SER A 68 -60.16 5.18 2.41
N SER A 69 -61.27 5.11 3.15
CA SER A 69 -62.47 4.36 2.77
C SER A 69 -63.22 4.99 1.59
N ASP A 70 -62.94 6.26 1.27
CA ASP A 70 -63.47 6.94 0.10
C ASP A 70 -62.68 6.54 -1.16
N ARG A 71 -63.38 5.96 -2.14
CA ARG A 71 -62.78 5.45 -3.39
C ARG A 71 -62.21 6.55 -4.27
N GLU A 72 -62.81 7.74 -4.32
CA GLU A 72 -62.34 8.86 -5.16
C GLU A 72 -61.07 9.46 -4.55
N VAL A 73 -61.06 9.65 -3.22
CA VAL A 73 -59.87 10.12 -2.48
C VAL A 73 -58.72 9.13 -2.69
N ALA A 74 -58.95 7.85 -2.40
CA ALA A 74 -57.91 6.83 -2.53
C ALA A 74 -57.41 6.65 -3.97
N TYR A 75 -58.26 6.89 -4.99
CA TYR A 75 -57.86 6.85 -6.39
C TYR A 75 -56.96 8.02 -6.78
N ARG A 76 -57.37 9.28 -6.49
CA ARG A 76 -56.60 10.49 -6.83
C ARG A 76 -55.27 10.56 -6.09
N VAL A 77 -55.29 10.23 -4.80
CA VAL A 77 -54.08 10.13 -3.98
C VAL A 77 -53.11 9.13 -4.58
N ARG A 78 -53.59 7.94 -4.99
CA ARG A 78 -52.73 6.94 -5.64
C ARG A 78 -52.18 7.41 -6.99
N GLN A 79 -52.92 8.19 -7.78
CA GLN A 79 -52.39 8.76 -9.02
C GLN A 79 -51.26 9.77 -8.79
N ILE A 80 -51.35 10.57 -7.72
CA ILE A 80 -50.27 11.51 -7.34
C ILE A 80 -49.07 10.71 -6.82
N LEU A 81 -49.30 9.77 -5.89
CA LEU A 81 -48.24 8.94 -5.32
C LEU A 81 -47.54 8.07 -6.37
N ASP A 82 -48.23 7.58 -7.40
CA ASP A 82 -47.60 6.82 -8.49
C ASP A 82 -46.60 7.67 -9.28
N LYS A 83 -46.85 8.98 -9.46
CA LYS A 83 -45.89 9.90 -10.06
C LYS A 83 -44.72 10.20 -9.12
N PHE A 84 -45.01 10.44 -7.84
CA PHE A 84 -43.98 10.71 -6.83
C PHE A 84 -43.04 9.52 -6.64
N LYS A 85 -43.55 8.28 -6.76
CA LYS A 85 -42.77 7.04 -6.72
C LYS A 85 -41.59 7.02 -7.72
N TYR A 86 -41.74 7.66 -8.88
CA TYR A 86 -40.68 7.75 -9.90
C TYR A 86 -39.96 9.11 -9.89
N GLY A 87 -40.19 9.94 -8.86
CA GLY A 87 -39.54 11.24 -8.71
C GLY A 87 -40.08 12.31 -9.65
N ILE A 88 -41.29 12.15 -10.18
CA ILE A 88 -41.95 13.17 -11.01
C ILE A 88 -42.74 14.09 -10.07
N PHE A 89 -42.33 15.36 -10.00
CA PHE A 89 -42.98 16.45 -9.27
C PHE A 89 -43.41 17.57 -10.22
N ALA A 90 -44.16 18.55 -9.72
CA ALA A 90 -44.69 19.65 -10.54
C ALA A 90 -43.60 20.50 -11.22
N ASP A 91 -42.42 20.59 -10.60
CA ASP A 91 -41.25 21.35 -11.05
C ASP A 91 -40.24 20.52 -11.86
N THR A 92 -40.50 19.22 -12.09
CA THR A 92 -39.57 18.34 -12.80
C THR A 92 -39.43 18.75 -14.27
N PRO A 93 -38.21 18.99 -14.80
CA PRO A 93 -38.02 19.43 -16.18
C PRO A 93 -38.64 18.46 -17.21
N PRO A 94 -39.29 18.93 -18.28
CA PRO A 94 -39.98 18.06 -19.25
C PRO A 94 -39.08 16.97 -19.88
N GLU A 95 -37.81 17.30 -20.11
CA GLU A 95 -36.79 16.37 -20.60
C GLU A 95 -36.49 15.24 -19.59
N VAL A 96 -36.46 15.54 -18.29
CA VAL A 96 -36.28 14.54 -17.22
C VAL A 96 -37.53 13.67 -17.11
N VAL A 97 -38.73 14.25 -17.21
CA VAL A 97 -39.99 13.50 -17.25
C VAL A 97 -40.03 12.54 -18.45
N ARG A 98 -39.54 12.97 -19.63
CA ARG A 98 -39.42 12.10 -20.80
C ARG A 98 -38.50 10.91 -20.54
N LEU A 99 -37.33 11.16 -19.94
CA LEU A 99 -36.37 10.12 -19.57
C LEU A 99 -36.97 9.15 -18.54
N ILE A 100 -37.62 9.63 -17.49
CA ILE A 100 -38.30 8.78 -16.49
C ILE A 100 -39.35 7.87 -17.15
N ASN A 101 -40.15 8.40 -18.07
CA ASN A 101 -41.14 7.59 -18.79
C ASN A 101 -40.45 6.55 -19.70
N GLN A 102 -39.37 6.92 -20.39
CA GLN A 102 -38.57 5.97 -21.18
C GLN A 102 -37.96 4.87 -20.31
N TYR A 103 -37.51 5.19 -19.09
CA TYR A 103 -37.03 4.20 -18.14
C TYR A 103 -38.14 3.22 -17.73
N ARG A 104 -39.31 3.76 -17.38
CA ARG A 104 -40.45 2.95 -16.94
C ARG A 104 -40.92 1.97 -18.02
N ASP A 105 -41.03 2.47 -19.26
CA ASP A 105 -41.62 1.72 -20.38
C ASP A 105 -40.56 0.92 -21.17
N GLY A 106 -39.27 1.16 -20.91
CA GLY A 106 -38.14 0.56 -21.60
C GLY A 106 -37.64 -0.76 -21.02
N ASP A 107 -36.93 -1.53 -21.86
CA ASP A 107 -36.20 -2.73 -21.45
C ASP A 107 -34.91 -2.39 -20.67
N ILE A 108 -34.17 -3.42 -20.25
CA ILE A 108 -32.92 -3.28 -19.48
C ILE A 108 -31.89 -2.38 -20.18
N ASN A 109 -31.80 -2.41 -21.51
CA ASN A 109 -30.83 -1.60 -22.25
C ASN A 109 -31.26 -0.14 -22.28
N ILE A 110 -32.55 0.12 -22.55
CA ILE A 110 -33.12 1.48 -22.53
C ILE A 110 -32.98 2.08 -21.13
N ARG A 111 -33.30 1.30 -20.08
CA ARG A 111 -33.15 1.75 -18.69
C ARG A 111 -31.72 2.16 -18.36
N ARG A 112 -30.74 1.36 -18.80
CA ARG A 112 -29.31 1.67 -18.62
C ARG A 112 -28.92 2.96 -19.36
N GLU A 113 -29.37 3.12 -20.59
CA GLU A 113 -29.10 4.32 -21.39
C GLU A 113 -29.72 5.57 -20.74
N VAL A 114 -30.97 5.49 -20.29
CA VAL A 114 -31.65 6.58 -19.60
C VAL A 114 -30.89 7.00 -18.34
N LEU A 115 -30.48 6.04 -17.51
CA LEU A 115 -29.72 6.37 -16.29
C LEU A 115 -28.40 7.06 -16.62
N SER A 116 -27.68 6.62 -17.66
CA SER A 116 -26.48 7.30 -18.14
C SER A 116 -26.77 8.73 -18.62
N GLN A 117 -27.85 8.93 -19.37
CA GLN A 117 -28.27 10.26 -19.84
C GLN A 117 -28.67 11.19 -18.69
N LEU A 118 -29.30 10.66 -17.64
CA LEU A 118 -29.65 11.40 -16.42
C LEU A 118 -28.39 11.76 -15.61
N GLN A 119 -27.43 10.84 -15.49
CA GLN A 119 -26.13 11.11 -14.86
C GLN A 119 -25.36 12.23 -15.56
N GLN A 120 -25.30 12.22 -16.89
CA GLN A 120 -24.65 13.28 -17.68
C GLN A 120 -25.30 14.66 -17.51
N ARG A 121 -26.53 14.71 -17.01
CA ARG A 121 -27.30 15.95 -16.78
C ARG A 121 -27.35 16.36 -15.31
N ASP A 122 -26.54 15.71 -14.46
CA ASP A 122 -26.49 15.94 -13.02
C ASP A 122 -27.84 15.71 -12.29
N ALA A 123 -28.70 14.85 -12.86
CA ALA A 123 -30.02 14.52 -12.31
C ALA A 123 -29.94 13.37 -11.29
N LEU A 124 -29.03 13.49 -10.30
CA LEU A 124 -28.71 12.43 -9.36
C LEU A 124 -29.92 11.98 -8.51
N GLU A 125 -30.79 12.91 -8.07
CA GLU A 125 -32.01 12.56 -7.31
C GLU A 125 -32.94 11.65 -8.12
N THR A 126 -33.12 11.95 -9.40
CA THR A 126 -33.93 11.13 -10.29
C THR A 126 -33.30 9.75 -10.48
N VAL A 127 -31.98 9.69 -10.68
CA VAL A 127 -31.24 8.42 -10.79
C VAL A 127 -31.44 7.57 -9.53
N MET A 128 -31.25 8.15 -8.33
CA MET A 128 -31.43 7.43 -7.07
C MET A 128 -32.87 6.93 -6.89
N THR A 129 -33.86 7.78 -7.19
CA THR A 129 -35.29 7.41 -7.08
C THR A 129 -35.65 6.26 -8.02
N LEU A 130 -35.17 6.31 -9.27
CA LEU A 130 -35.40 5.24 -10.24
C LEU A 130 -34.73 3.93 -9.82
N LEU A 131 -33.52 3.99 -9.27
CA LEU A 131 -32.82 2.82 -8.75
C LEU A 131 -33.53 2.20 -7.54
N GLU A 132 -34.01 3.00 -6.59
CA GLU A 132 -34.81 2.50 -5.47
C GLU A 132 -36.10 1.83 -5.94
N ALA A 133 -36.72 2.37 -6.98
CA ALA A 133 -37.93 1.84 -7.58
C ALA A 133 -37.72 0.64 -8.52
N GLU A 134 -36.49 0.31 -8.92
CA GLU A 134 -36.17 -0.73 -9.93
C GLU A 134 -36.51 -2.13 -9.40
N PRO A 135 -37.58 -2.80 -9.88
CA PRO A 135 -38.01 -4.09 -9.33
C PRO A 135 -37.01 -5.24 -9.53
N ASN A 136 -36.14 -5.17 -10.53
CA ASN A 136 -35.12 -6.19 -10.75
C ASN A 136 -33.91 -5.96 -9.84
N GLU A 137 -33.79 -6.80 -8.80
CA GLU A 137 -32.73 -6.68 -7.79
C GLU A 137 -31.32 -6.81 -8.38
N GLU A 138 -31.08 -7.78 -9.27
CA GLU A 138 -29.77 -7.99 -9.90
C GLU A 138 -29.37 -6.77 -10.74
N PHE A 139 -30.30 -6.26 -11.54
CA PHE A 139 -30.06 -5.08 -12.37
C PHE A 139 -29.85 -3.82 -11.53
N ARG A 140 -30.65 -3.65 -10.47
CA ARG A 140 -30.48 -2.58 -9.48
C ARG A 140 -29.09 -2.62 -8.86
N GLN A 141 -28.60 -3.80 -8.46
CA GLN A 141 -27.26 -3.97 -7.90
C GLN A 141 -26.16 -3.60 -8.90
N GLN A 142 -26.28 -4.04 -10.17
CA GLN A 142 -25.33 -3.69 -11.23
C GLN A 142 -25.23 -2.17 -11.44
N LEU A 143 -26.38 -1.50 -11.54
CA LEU A 143 -26.44 -0.05 -11.76
C LEU A 143 -25.97 0.73 -10.54
N THR A 144 -26.30 0.28 -9.33
CA THR A 144 -25.82 0.90 -8.09
C THR A 144 -24.29 0.77 -7.99
N THR A 145 -23.75 -0.39 -8.36
CA THR A 145 -22.29 -0.60 -8.42
C THR A 145 -21.64 0.34 -9.43
N GLN A 146 -22.27 0.56 -10.60
CA GLN A 146 -21.81 1.52 -11.58
C GLN A 146 -21.84 2.96 -11.04
N LEU A 147 -22.91 3.35 -10.34
CA LEU A 147 -23.03 4.67 -9.70
C LEU A 147 -21.96 4.87 -8.62
N LEU A 148 -21.66 3.82 -7.85
CA LEU A 148 -20.59 3.85 -6.84
C LEU A 148 -19.19 3.96 -7.44
N ARG A 149 -18.95 3.67 -8.72
CA ARG A 149 -17.66 3.94 -9.36
C ARG A 149 -17.36 5.43 -9.44
N ASP A 150 -18.39 6.26 -9.51
CA ASP A 150 -18.27 7.72 -9.50
C ASP A 150 -18.37 8.32 -8.08
N VAL A 151 -18.42 7.48 -7.03
CA VAL A 151 -18.55 7.93 -5.63
C VAL A 151 -17.43 8.88 -5.24
N GLU A 152 -16.22 8.68 -5.77
CA GLU A 152 -15.04 9.50 -5.51
C GLU A 152 -15.12 10.92 -6.10
N LYS A 153 -16.06 11.16 -7.02
CA LYS A 153 -16.32 12.50 -7.58
C LYS A 153 -17.58 13.11 -7.01
N VAL A 154 -18.64 12.30 -6.92
CA VAL A 154 -19.98 12.76 -6.53
C VAL A 154 -20.05 13.05 -5.03
N VAL A 155 -19.59 12.13 -4.19
CA VAL A 155 -19.75 12.26 -2.73
C VAL A 155 -18.91 13.40 -2.15
N PRO A 156 -17.63 13.59 -2.54
CA PRO A 156 -16.87 14.76 -2.10
C PRO A 156 -17.56 16.08 -2.44
N ARG A 157 -18.13 16.22 -3.63
CA ARG A 157 -18.91 17.42 -4.01
C ARG A 157 -20.11 17.62 -3.09
N LEU A 158 -20.91 16.58 -2.84
CA LEU A 158 -22.07 16.67 -1.96
C LEU A 158 -21.68 17.02 -0.51
N ILE A 159 -20.55 16.50 -0.01
CA ILE A 159 -20.02 16.84 1.31
C ILE A 159 -19.64 18.32 1.37
N LEU A 160 -18.94 18.84 0.35
CA LEU A 160 -18.54 20.26 0.28
C LEU A 160 -19.76 21.19 0.19
N GLU A 161 -20.82 20.75 -0.49
CA GLU A 161 -22.12 21.44 -0.58
C GLU A 161 -23.01 21.22 0.66
N GLN A 162 -22.53 20.48 1.66
CA GLN A 162 -23.24 20.15 2.91
C GLN A 162 -24.56 19.39 2.70
N GLN A 163 -24.68 18.65 1.59
CA GLN A 163 -25.86 17.85 1.25
C GLN A 163 -25.77 16.45 1.88
N TYR A 164 -25.62 16.39 3.21
CA TYR A 164 -25.38 15.15 3.95
C TYR A 164 -26.51 14.11 3.81
N ASP A 165 -27.76 14.56 3.72
CA ASP A 165 -28.92 13.67 3.51
C ASP A 165 -28.80 12.90 2.18
N ARG A 166 -28.37 13.59 1.12
CA ARG A 166 -28.14 12.98 -0.20
C ARG A 166 -26.96 12.00 -0.16
N VAL A 167 -25.90 12.32 0.59
CA VAL A 167 -24.77 11.40 0.79
C VAL A 167 -25.24 10.12 1.48
N GLN A 168 -26.01 10.24 2.58
CA GLN A 168 -26.53 9.07 3.28
C GLN A 168 -27.46 8.24 2.40
N GLN A 169 -28.35 8.86 1.63
CA GLN A 169 -29.24 8.14 0.71
C GLN A 169 -28.44 7.33 -0.32
N LEU A 170 -27.46 7.97 -0.97
CA LEU A 170 -26.61 7.33 -1.98
C LEU A 170 -25.81 6.16 -1.41
N LEU A 171 -25.15 6.36 -0.26
CA LEU A 171 -24.35 5.32 0.38
C LEU A 171 -25.22 4.17 0.90
N ARG A 172 -26.42 4.45 1.44
CA ARG A 172 -27.38 3.44 1.89
C ARG A 172 -27.91 2.59 0.73
N LEU A 173 -28.14 3.18 -0.44
CA LEU A 173 -28.51 2.46 -1.65
C LEU A 173 -27.37 1.51 -2.08
N GLY A 174 -26.13 2.00 -1.97
CA GLY A 174 -24.90 1.24 -2.22
C GLY A 174 -24.63 0.10 -1.24
N ALA A 175 -25.10 0.22 0.00
CA ALA A 175 -24.82 -0.70 1.11
C ALA A 175 -25.46 -2.11 0.98
N ASN A 176 -25.83 -2.53 -0.22
CA ASN A 176 -26.21 -3.92 -0.52
C ASN A 176 -24.98 -4.78 -0.85
N THR A 177 -23.90 -4.18 -1.34
CA THR A 177 -22.60 -4.85 -1.55
C THR A 177 -21.70 -4.68 -0.33
N ASP A 178 -20.66 -5.51 -0.20
CA ASP A 178 -19.67 -5.37 0.89
C ASP A 178 -18.89 -4.06 0.78
N ASP A 179 -18.49 -3.67 -0.43
CA ASP A 179 -17.79 -2.40 -0.68
C ASP A 179 -18.67 -1.19 -0.35
N GLY A 180 -19.94 -1.21 -0.77
CA GLY A 180 -20.89 -0.16 -0.43
C GLY A 180 -21.19 -0.09 1.07
N MET A 181 -21.24 -1.24 1.75
CA MET A 181 -21.40 -1.30 3.20
C MET A 181 -20.16 -0.72 3.92
N ALA A 182 -18.95 -1.01 3.44
CA ALA A 182 -17.72 -0.44 3.97
C ALA A 182 -17.66 1.08 3.78
N LEU A 183 -18.07 1.61 2.61
CA LEU A 183 -18.19 3.04 2.35
C LEU A 183 -19.16 3.72 3.32
N TYR A 184 -20.36 3.14 3.48
CA TYR A 184 -21.38 3.71 4.36
C TYR A 184 -20.96 3.67 5.83
N THR A 185 -20.37 2.57 6.28
CA THR A 185 -19.80 2.41 7.62
C THR A 185 -18.70 3.44 7.86
N THR A 186 -17.80 3.64 6.88
CA THR A 186 -16.72 4.64 6.94
C THR A 186 -17.27 6.05 7.09
N TYR A 187 -18.28 6.41 6.29
CA TYR A 187 -18.95 7.72 6.38
C TYR A 187 -19.54 7.95 7.76
N LEU A 188 -20.34 7.01 8.29
CA LEU A 188 -20.96 7.13 9.61
C LEU A 188 -19.92 7.21 10.74
N LEU A 189 -18.82 6.45 10.63
CA LEU A 189 -17.72 6.49 11.59
C LEU A 189 -17.06 7.88 11.64
N LEU A 190 -16.69 8.44 10.47
CA LEU A 190 -16.00 9.72 10.37
C LEU A 190 -16.89 10.91 10.76
N ARG A 191 -18.18 10.81 10.45
CA ARG A 191 -19.20 11.78 10.87
C ARG A 191 -19.55 11.71 12.36
N LYS A 192 -19.01 10.72 13.08
CA LYS A 192 -19.36 10.43 14.48
C LYS A 192 -20.85 10.11 14.66
N GLU A 193 -21.48 9.56 13.62
CA GLU A 193 -22.88 9.16 13.57
C GLU A 193 -23.07 7.64 13.81
N ALA A 194 -21.97 6.89 13.95
CA ALA A 194 -21.99 5.45 14.19
C ALA A 194 -22.69 5.04 15.50
N GLU A 195 -22.33 5.64 16.64
CA GLU A 195 -22.88 5.27 17.96
C GLU A 195 -24.41 5.53 18.06
N PRO A 196 -24.94 6.69 17.66
CA PRO A 196 -26.38 6.91 17.61
C PRO A 196 -27.11 5.90 16.70
N ARG A 197 -26.51 5.56 15.55
CA ARG A 197 -27.08 4.60 14.60
C ARG A 197 -27.07 3.18 15.16
N ILE A 198 -26.01 2.76 15.85
CA ILE A 198 -25.95 1.48 16.57
C ILE A 198 -27.10 1.38 17.58
N ALA A 199 -27.30 2.41 18.42
CA ALA A 199 -28.34 2.41 19.44
C ALA A 199 -29.77 2.37 18.85
N GLU A 200 -30.00 2.99 17.70
CA GLU A 200 -31.26 2.85 16.95
C GLU A 200 -31.46 1.42 16.43
N LEU A 201 -30.45 0.87 15.75
CA LEU A 201 -30.51 -0.47 15.16
C LEU A 201 -30.69 -1.55 16.22
N GLN A 202 -30.02 -1.46 17.36
CA GLN A 202 -30.19 -2.37 18.50
C GLN A 202 -31.62 -2.35 19.04
N ARG A 203 -32.21 -1.15 19.23
CA ARG A 203 -33.62 -1.05 19.67
C ARG A 203 -34.61 -1.67 18.68
N ARG A 204 -34.32 -1.58 17.39
CA ARG A 204 -35.12 -2.26 16.34
C ARG A 204 -34.90 -3.77 16.38
N ALA A 205 -33.67 -4.23 16.65
CA ALA A 205 -33.36 -5.64 16.84
C ALA A 205 -34.15 -6.22 18.02
N ASP A 206 -34.18 -5.53 19.16
CA ASP A 206 -34.91 -5.94 20.37
C ASP A 206 -36.43 -6.11 20.13
N ARG A 207 -36.98 -5.37 19.14
CA ARG A 207 -38.38 -5.46 18.72
C ARG A 207 -38.64 -6.43 17.57
N ASN A 208 -37.62 -7.14 17.09
CA ASN A 208 -37.66 -7.97 15.87
C ASN A 208 -38.08 -7.19 14.60
N GLU A 209 -37.69 -5.91 14.51
CA GLU A 209 -37.99 -4.98 13.41
C GLU A 209 -36.76 -4.72 12.51
N LEU A 210 -35.71 -5.54 12.63
CA LEU A 210 -34.45 -5.34 11.93
C LEU A 210 -34.45 -6.03 10.56
N GLU A 211 -34.33 -5.24 9.51
CA GLU A 211 -34.19 -5.76 8.14
C GLU A 211 -32.79 -6.37 7.92
N PRO A 212 -32.61 -7.32 6.99
CA PRO A 212 -31.30 -7.96 6.73
C PRO A 212 -30.16 -6.97 6.44
N ARG A 213 -30.42 -5.92 5.65
CA ARG A 213 -29.44 -4.86 5.37
C ARG A 213 -29.04 -4.08 6.63
N ASP A 214 -30.01 -3.79 7.49
CA ASP A 214 -29.79 -3.07 8.75
C ASP A 214 -29.06 -3.97 9.78
N ALA A 215 -29.32 -5.28 9.77
CA ALA A 215 -28.55 -6.26 10.55
C ALA A 215 -27.08 -6.31 10.11
N LYS A 216 -26.83 -6.30 8.80
CA LYS A 216 -25.48 -6.19 8.24
C LYS A 216 -24.79 -4.89 8.65
N LEU A 217 -25.48 -3.76 8.51
CA LEU A 217 -24.95 -2.46 8.94
C LEU A 217 -24.61 -2.44 10.43
N LEU A 218 -25.46 -3.00 11.29
CA LEU A 218 -25.22 -3.08 12.73
C LEU A 218 -23.91 -3.83 13.03
N ALA A 219 -23.71 -5.01 12.43
CA ALA A 219 -22.49 -5.79 12.63
C ALA A 219 -21.23 -5.05 12.17
N HIS A 220 -21.29 -4.38 11.01
CA HIS A 220 -20.16 -3.57 10.51
C HIS A 220 -19.87 -2.35 11.40
N LEU A 221 -20.89 -1.63 11.88
CA LEU A 221 -20.71 -0.48 12.77
C LEU A 221 -20.16 -0.89 14.14
N LEU A 222 -20.62 -2.00 14.72
CA LEU A 222 -20.09 -2.55 15.97
C LEU A 222 -18.60 -2.90 15.82
N ARG A 223 -18.22 -3.53 14.70
CA ARG A 223 -16.80 -3.80 14.41
C ARG A 223 -16.01 -2.50 14.25
N ALA A 224 -16.53 -1.55 13.48
CA ALA A 224 -15.83 -0.30 13.16
C ALA A 224 -15.63 0.62 14.37
N THR A 225 -16.52 0.55 15.36
CA THR A 225 -16.41 1.27 16.64
C THR A 225 -15.56 0.52 17.68
N GLY A 226 -15.14 -0.72 17.38
CA GLY A 226 -14.32 -1.54 18.28
C GLY A 226 -15.12 -2.36 19.30
N GLN A 227 -16.45 -2.39 19.19
CA GLN A 227 -17.34 -3.22 20.00
C GLN A 227 -17.33 -4.67 19.50
N LEU A 228 -16.15 -5.29 19.47
CA LEU A 228 -15.88 -6.53 18.73
C LEU A 228 -16.72 -7.73 19.22
N SER A 229 -16.93 -7.89 20.54
CA SER A 229 -17.77 -8.98 21.06
C SER A 229 -19.22 -8.88 20.57
N ALA A 230 -19.81 -7.68 20.61
CA ALA A 230 -21.15 -7.43 20.07
C ALA A 230 -21.18 -7.58 18.54
N ALA A 231 -20.12 -7.17 17.85
CA ALA A 231 -19.99 -7.34 16.40
C ALA A 231 -20.00 -8.81 16.00
N LYS A 232 -19.33 -9.68 16.77
CA LYS A 232 -19.31 -11.14 16.57
C LYS A 232 -20.73 -11.69 16.68
N GLU A 233 -21.45 -11.37 17.75
CA GLU A 233 -22.82 -11.83 18.00
C GLU A 233 -23.79 -11.34 16.91
N ALA A 234 -23.69 -10.06 16.52
CA ALA A 234 -24.49 -9.48 15.45
C ALA A 234 -24.21 -10.15 14.10
N ALA A 235 -22.94 -10.43 13.78
CA ALA A 235 -22.55 -11.12 12.56
C ALA A 235 -23.07 -12.57 12.54
N GLU A 236 -23.00 -13.29 13.65
CA GLU A 236 -23.54 -14.65 13.78
C GLU A 236 -25.07 -14.65 13.61
N THR A 237 -25.77 -13.75 14.28
CA THR A 237 -27.23 -13.62 14.19
C THR A 237 -27.70 -13.29 12.77
N ALA A 238 -26.92 -12.45 12.06
CA ALA A 238 -27.21 -12.06 10.69
C ALA A 238 -26.73 -13.07 9.63
N GLY A 239 -26.07 -14.17 10.01
CA GLY A 239 -25.53 -15.17 9.08
C GLY A 239 -24.35 -14.65 8.23
N LEU A 240 -23.56 -13.72 8.77
CA LEU A 240 -22.45 -13.06 8.09
C LEU A 240 -21.11 -13.74 8.39
N ASP A 241 -20.93 -14.97 7.91
CA ASP A 241 -19.78 -15.82 8.26
C ASP A 241 -18.41 -15.18 7.99
N GLY A 242 -18.25 -14.47 6.86
CA GLY A 242 -17.00 -13.77 6.53
C GLY A 242 -16.66 -12.65 7.52
N LEU A 243 -17.67 -11.86 7.91
CA LEU A 243 -17.50 -10.81 8.91
C LEU A 243 -17.25 -11.40 10.30
N ARG A 244 -17.98 -12.44 10.69
CA ARG A 244 -17.77 -13.16 11.97
C ARG A 244 -16.32 -13.63 12.09
N LYS A 245 -15.76 -14.24 11.04
CA LYS A 245 -14.36 -14.68 11.02
C LYS A 245 -13.40 -13.50 11.13
N SER A 246 -13.68 -12.39 10.43
CA SER A 246 -12.89 -11.16 10.54
C SER A 246 -12.89 -10.60 11.97
N VAL A 247 -14.03 -10.61 12.64
CA VAL A 247 -14.15 -10.16 14.03
C VAL A 247 -13.45 -11.12 14.99
N LEU A 248 -13.54 -12.43 14.80
CA LEU A 248 -12.80 -13.42 15.60
C LEU A 248 -11.29 -13.25 15.46
N PHE A 249 -10.83 -12.95 14.24
CA PHE A 249 -9.42 -12.60 13.99
C PHE A 249 -9.03 -11.33 14.75
N ASP A 250 -9.82 -10.26 14.63
CA ASP A 250 -9.58 -8.99 15.32
C ASP A 250 -9.62 -9.14 16.86
N LEU A 251 -10.40 -10.10 17.39
CA LEU A 251 -10.44 -10.47 18.83
C LEU A 251 -9.28 -11.36 19.27
N GLY A 252 -8.54 -11.97 18.34
CA GLY A 252 -7.54 -13.00 18.67
C GLY A 252 -8.14 -14.32 19.17
N GLU A 253 -9.39 -14.62 18.82
CA GLU A 253 -10.10 -15.85 19.23
C GLU A 253 -9.70 -17.05 18.35
N TRP A 254 -8.41 -17.38 18.36
CA TRP A 254 -7.80 -18.39 17.49
C TRP A 254 -8.38 -19.79 17.68
N SER A 255 -8.78 -20.12 18.92
CA SER A 255 -9.39 -21.42 19.25
C SER A 255 -10.75 -21.59 18.58
N GLU A 256 -11.61 -20.56 18.60
CA GLU A 256 -12.91 -20.61 17.92
C GLU A 256 -12.73 -20.59 16.40
N LEU A 257 -11.84 -19.72 15.90
CA LEU A 257 -11.58 -19.59 14.47
C LEU A 257 -11.04 -20.89 13.86
N SER A 258 -10.10 -21.56 14.54
CA SER A 258 -9.58 -22.87 14.11
C SER A 258 -10.67 -23.95 14.05
N ARG A 259 -11.59 -24.00 15.01
CA ARG A 259 -12.72 -24.95 15.02
C ARG A 259 -13.69 -24.70 13.87
N ILE A 260 -13.98 -23.43 13.56
CA ILE A 260 -14.86 -23.06 12.43
C ILE A 260 -14.20 -23.44 11.11
N GLU A 261 -12.89 -23.23 11.00
CA GLU A 261 -12.18 -23.42 9.73
C GLU A 261 -11.81 -24.89 9.49
N ASP A 262 -11.57 -25.68 10.53
CA ASP A 262 -11.28 -27.12 10.49
C ASP A 262 -12.55 -28.00 10.51
N ASP A 263 -13.64 -27.53 9.89
CA ASP A 263 -14.87 -28.32 9.75
C ASP A 263 -14.67 -29.41 8.67
N PRO A 264 -14.79 -30.72 9.01
CA PRO A 264 -14.51 -31.79 8.07
C PRO A 264 -15.43 -31.80 6.84
N ALA A 265 -16.71 -31.43 7.00
CA ALA A 265 -17.67 -31.42 5.91
C ALA A 265 -17.38 -30.29 4.91
N ALA A 266 -17.11 -29.08 5.42
CA ALA A 266 -16.70 -27.94 4.61
C ALA A 266 -15.39 -28.22 3.88
N ILE A 267 -14.40 -28.79 4.56
CA ILE A 267 -13.10 -29.16 3.97
C ILE A 267 -13.27 -30.19 2.85
N ALA A 268 -14.11 -31.21 3.06
CA ALA A 268 -14.32 -32.26 2.06
C ALA A 268 -14.97 -31.75 0.76
N ALA A 269 -15.66 -30.60 0.81
CA ALA A 269 -16.29 -29.95 -0.34
C ALA A 269 -15.34 -28.99 -1.11
N LEU A 270 -14.14 -28.71 -0.59
CA LEU A 270 -13.22 -27.76 -1.22
C LEU A 270 -12.54 -28.34 -2.45
N SER A 271 -12.28 -27.47 -3.42
CA SER A 271 -11.34 -27.76 -4.50
C SER A 271 -9.92 -27.89 -3.94
N THR A 272 -9.03 -28.50 -4.72
CA THR A 272 -7.65 -28.78 -4.28
C THR A 272 -6.86 -27.51 -3.88
N TYR A 273 -7.01 -26.40 -4.61
CA TYR A 273 -6.36 -25.14 -4.26
C TYR A 273 -7.00 -24.49 -3.02
N ALA A 274 -8.33 -24.47 -2.94
CA ALA A 274 -9.01 -23.94 -1.75
C ALA A 274 -8.72 -24.77 -0.49
N LEU A 275 -8.47 -26.08 -0.64
CA LEU A 275 -8.06 -26.97 0.44
C LEU A 275 -6.71 -26.56 1.02
N ILE A 276 -5.69 -26.30 0.19
CA ILE A 276 -4.37 -25.92 0.71
C ILE A 276 -4.41 -24.54 1.38
N GLU A 277 -5.15 -23.56 0.83
CA GLU A 277 -5.38 -22.28 1.50
C GLU A 277 -6.00 -22.50 2.89
N ARG A 278 -7.07 -23.31 2.94
CA ARG A 278 -7.79 -23.63 4.17
C ARG A 278 -6.89 -24.27 5.21
N LEU A 279 -6.11 -25.29 4.83
CA LEU A 279 -5.20 -25.96 5.75
C LEU A 279 -4.09 -25.02 6.24
N GLY A 280 -3.60 -24.11 5.39
CA GLY A 280 -2.64 -23.09 5.78
C GLY A 280 -3.16 -22.17 6.89
N PHE A 281 -4.41 -21.71 6.77
CA PHE A 281 -5.08 -20.91 7.80
C PHE A 281 -5.36 -21.72 9.08
N VAL A 282 -5.86 -22.94 8.94
CA VAL A 282 -6.13 -23.84 10.08
C VAL A 282 -4.84 -24.10 10.89
N ALA A 283 -3.72 -24.37 10.22
CA ALA A 283 -2.43 -24.54 10.86
C ALA A 283 -2.02 -23.26 11.62
N ALA A 284 -2.16 -22.09 10.99
CA ALA A 284 -1.84 -20.82 11.63
C ALA A 284 -2.68 -20.58 12.89
N TYR A 285 -3.99 -20.84 12.83
CA TYR A 285 -4.88 -20.65 13.97
C TYR A 285 -4.61 -21.64 15.10
N TYR A 286 -4.33 -22.92 14.80
CA TYR A 286 -3.94 -23.87 15.86
C TYR A 286 -2.60 -23.50 16.51
N ARG A 287 -1.63 -23.02 15.73
CA ARG A 287 -0.35 -22.52 16.27
C ARG A 287 -0.57 -21.32 17.19
N LEU A 288 -1.36 -20.33 16.75
CA LEU A 288 -1.67 -19.14 17.55
C LEU A 288 -2.52 -19.45 18.79
N ALA A 289 -3.35 -20.49 18.73
CA ALA A 289 -4.11 -21.01 19.88
C ALA A 289 -3.26 -21.84 20.85
N GLY A 290 -2.00 -22.14 20.53
CA GLY A 290 -1.13 -23.01 21.33
C GLY A 290 -1.50 -24.49 21.26
N ASN A 291 -2.27 -24.93 20.26
CA ASN A 291 -2.65 -26.33 20.09
C ASN A 291 -1.67 -27.07 19.17
N GLU A 292 -0.51 -27.44 19.73
CA GLU A 292 0.60 -28.04 18.98
C GLU A 292 0.23 -29.39 18.34
N ALA A 293 -0.58 -30.21 19.01
CA ALA A 293 -0.98 -31.52 18.48
C ALA A 293 -1.80 -31.38 17.20
N LYS A 294 -2.79 -30.48 17.19
CA LYS A 294 -3.59 -30.23 15.99
C LYS A 294 -2.82 -29.48 14.92
N PHE A 295 -1.96 -28.53 15.32
CA PHE A 295 -1.04 -27.87 14.39
C PHE A 295 -0.20 -28.90 13.63
N ALA A 296 0.48 -29.80 14.34
CA ALA A 296 1.29 -30.87 13.75
C ALA A 296 0.48 -31.76 12.80
N ALA A 297 -0.72 -32.19 13.22
CA ALA A 297 -1.60 -32.98 12.36
C ALA A 297 -2.02 -32.25 11.08
N THR A 298 -2.27 -30.93 11.13
CA THR A 298 -2.56 -30.12 9.95
C THR A 298 -1.32 -29.98 9.04
N ILE A 299 -0.11 -29.81 9.61
CA ILE A 299 1.15 -29.82 8.85
C ILE A 299 1.29 -31.13 8.07
N ASP A 300 1.03 -32.27 8.70
CA ASP A 300 1.16 -33.59 8.05
C ASP A 300 0.13 -33.76 6.92
N ARG A 301 -1.12 -33.33 7.12
CA ARG A 301 -2.13 -33.28 6.05
C ARG A 301 -1.69 -32.42 4.86
N MET A 302 -1.02 -31.29 5.09
CA MET A 302 -0.50 -30.47 4.00
C MET A 302 0.65 -31.17 3.27
N ARG A 303 1.53 -31.89 3.97
CA ARG A 303 2.63 -32.65 3.37
C ARG A 303 2.14 -33.77 2.46
N GLU A 304 1.05 -34.45 2.81
CA GLU A 304 0.42 -35.46 1.95
C GLU A 304 -0.02 -34.87 0.59
N LEU A 305 -0.38 -33.58 0.54
CA LEU A 305 -0.74 -32.90 -0.71
C LEU A 305 0.47 -32.54 -1.59
N SER A 306 1.70 -32.61 -1.06
CA SER A 306 2.92 -32.21 -1.77
C SER A 306 3.33 -33.18 -2.89
N ASP A 307 2.74 -34.38 -2.92
CA ASP A 307 2.88 -35.35 -4.00
C ASP A 307 2.28 -34.82 -5.32
N ASN A 308 1.31 -33.91 -5.23
CA ASN A 308 0.76 -33.23 -6.40
C ASN A 308 1.68 -32.08 -6.83
N ASP A 309 2.31 -32.22 -8.01
CA ASP A 309 3.19 -31.19 -8.61
C ASP A 309 2.55 -29.80 -8.64
N ALA A 310 1.25 -29.71 -8.96
CA ALA A 310 0.54 -28.44 -9.09
C ALA A 310 0.33 -27.72 -7.74
N LEU A 311 0.34 -28.47 -6.63
CA LEU A 311 0.17 -27.91 -5.30
C LEU A 311 1.49 -27.71 -4.56
N ARG A 312 2.56 -28.36 -5.00
CA ARG A 312 3.80 -28.42 -4.23
C ARG A 312 4.34 -27.05 -3.85
N TRP A 313 4.21 -26.06 -4.74
CA TRP A 313 4.56 -24.68 -4.44
C TRP A 313 3.72 -24.11 -3.29
N HIS A 314 2.40 -24.30 -3.33
CA HIS A 314 1.48 -23.76 -2.31
C HIS A 314 1.65 -24.47 -0.97
N VAL A 315 1.97 -25.77 -0.99
CA VAL A 315 2.33 -26.51 0.23
C VAL A 315 3.64 -25.96 0.80
N ALA A 316 4.67 -25.77 -0.03
CA ALA A 316 5.94 -25.19 0.40
C ALA A 316 5.74 -23.79 1.02
N GLU A 317 4.94 -22.94 0.37
CA GLU A 317 4.59 -21.61 0.87
C GLU A 317 3.86 -21.67 2.22
N ALA A 318 2.81 -22.48 2.32
CA ALA A 318 2.01 -22.61 3.54
C ALA A 318 2.84 -23.13 4.72
N LEU A 319 3.81 -24.01 4.47
CA LEU A 319 4.78 -24.47 5.48
C LEU A 319 5.69 -23.33 5.94
N ILE A 320 6.26 -22.56 5.01
CA ILE A 320 7.14 -21.42 5.34
C ILE A 320 6.38 -20.38 6.18
N ILE A 321 5.18 -19.98 5.75
CA ILE A 321 4.34 -19.02 6.47
C ILE A 321 3.99 -19.50 7.89
N ASN A 322 3.91 -20.82 8.09
CA ASN A 322 3.66 -21.45 9.38
C ASN A 322 4.92 -21.79 10.18
N GLY A 323 6.08 -21.24 9.82
CA GLY A 323 7.34 -21.39 10.56
C GLY A 323 8.06 -22.72 10.33
N ARG A 324 7.64 -23.51 9.34
CA ARG A 324 8.29 -24.76 8.91
C ARG A 324 9.26 -24.48 7.76
N PHE A 325 10.25 -23.62 8.03
CA PHE A 325 11.15 -23.06 7.01
C PHE A 325 11.92 -24.12 6.23
N ASP A 326 12.57 -25.08 6.90
CA ASP A 326 13.37 -26.11 6.22
C ASP A 326 12.51 -27.09 5.42
N ASP A 327 11.35 -27.49 5.95
CA ASP A 327 10.43 -28.37 5.23
C ASP A 327 9.89 -27.69 3.97
N GLY A 328 9.48 -26.43 4.11
CA GLY A 328 9.01 -25.63 2.99
C GLY A 328 10.13 -25.37 1.98
N GLN A 329 11.36 -25.13 2.42
CA GLN A 329 12.53 -24.98 1.55
C GLN A 329 12.80 -26.24 0.72
N GLN A 330 12.71 -27.43 1.33
CA GLN A 330 12.91 -28.70 0.66
C GLN A 330 11.83 -28.99 -0.40
N LEU A 331 10.58 -28.59 -0.14
CA LEU A 331 9.52 -28.69 -1.14
C LEU A 331 9.65 -27.63 -2.22
N MET A 332 10.05 -26.40 -1.85
CA MET A 332 10.26 -25.30 -2.78
C MET A 332 11.35 -25.63 -3.80
N SER A 333 12.44 -26.29 -3.41
CA SER A 333 13.49 -26.70 -4.36
C SER A 333 12.99 -27.64 -5.46
N LYS A 334 11.91 -28.39 -5.19
CA LYS A 334 11.26 -29.27 -6.17
C LYS A 334 10.13 -28.59 -6.96
N ALA A 335 9.59 -27.49 -6.44
CA ALA A 335 8.45 -26.78 -7.03
C ALA A 335 8.88 -25.58 -7.87
N ASN A 336 9.87 -24.81 -7.39
CA ASN A 336 10.36 -23.59 -8.01
C ASN A 336 11.81 -23.33 -7.58
N GLU A 337 12.75 -23.81 -8.39
CA GLU A 337 14.19 -23.72 -8.15
C GLU A 337 14.66 -22.28 -7.89
N SER A 338 14.17 -21.30 -8.67
CA SER A 338 14.54 -19.88 -8.54
C SER A 338 14.15 -19.27 -7.18
N THR A 339 12.94 -19.60 -6.69
CA THR A 339 12.49 -19.14 -5.37
C THR A 339 13.28 -19.83 -4.27
N ALA A 340 13.46 -21.14 -4.35
CA ALA A 340 14.27 -21.90 -3.42
C ALA A 340 15.72 -21.39 -3.34
N PHE A 341 16.34 -21.07 -4.48
CA PHE A 341 17.67 -20.48 -4.56
C PHE A 341 17.75 -19.16 -3.79
N ARG A 342 16.81 -18.23 -4.03
CA ARG A 342 16.78 -16.93 -3.34
C ARG A 342 16.56 -17.07 -1.84
N LEU A 343 15.71 -17.99 -1.40
CA LEU A 343 15.51 -18.28 0.02
C LEU A 343 16.80 -18.81 0.68
N LEU A 344 17.51 -19.74 0.05
CA LEU A 344 18.81 -20.23 0.55
C LEU A 344 19.85 -19.11 0.62
N MET A 345 19.92 -18.26 -0.40
CA MET A 345 20.79 -17.08 -0.40
C MET A 345 20.44 -16.09 0.72
N ALA A 346 19.16 -15.91 1.03
CA ALA A 346 18.72 -15.06 2.14
C ALA A 346 19.08 -15.67 3.50
N GLN A 347 19.02 -16.99 3.64
CA GLN A 347 19.44 -17.73 4.84
C GLN A 347 20.97 -17.89 4.98
N ALA A 348 21.74 -17.36 4.04
CA ALA A 348 23.20 -17.50 3.94
C ALA A 348 23.70 -18.95 3.72
N ARG A 349 22.85 -19.82 3.17
CA ARG A 349 23.16 -21.22 2.83
C ARG A 349 23.69 -21.33 1.39
N TYR A 350 24.83 -20.69 1.11
CA TYR A 350 25.33 -20.50 -0.27
C TYR A 350 25.73 -21.80 -0.97
N ARG A 351 26.36 -22.74 -0.25
CA ARG A 351 26.72 -24.06 -0.80
C ARG A 351 25.50 -24.80 -1.34
N GLU A 352 24.40 -24.81 -0.58
CA GLU A 352 23.15 -25.44 -0.99
C GLU A 352 22.48 -24.71 -2.15
N ALA A 353 22.51 -23.37 -2.13
CA ALA A 353 22.01 -22.57 -3.25
C ALA A 353 22.79 -22.87 -4.55
N PHE A 354 24.11 -22.93 -4.49
CA PHE A 354 24.95 -23.18 -5.66
C PHE A 354 24.77 -24.61 -6.17
N ALA A 355 24.71 -25.59 -5.27
CA ALA A 355 24.42 -26.98 -5.61
C ALA A 355 23.05 -27.12 -6.30
N LEU A 356 22.03 -26.36 -5.87
CA LEU A 356 20.69 -26.42 -6.44
C LEU A 356 20.67 -26.11 -7.94
N ILE A 357 21.45 -25.13 -8.39
CA ILE A 357 21.57 -24.75 -9.81
C ILE A 357 22.76 -25.41 -10.52
N GLY A 358 23.49 -26.29 -9.82
CA GLY A 358 24.69 -26.95 -10.31
C GLY A 358 25.90 -26.03 -10.51
N LEU A 359 25.94 -24.86 -9.86
CA LEU A 359 27.08 -23.95 -9.90
C LEU A 359 28.21 -24.53 -9.04
N ALA A 360 29.41 -24.58 -9.60
CA ALA A 360 30.56 -25.16 -8.91
C ALA A 360 31.13 -24.25 -7.80
N ASN A 361 31.78 -24.87 -6.82
CA ASN A 361 32.38 -24.15 -5.68
C ASN A 361 33.75 -23.52 -6.00
N THR A 362 34.47 -24.03 -6.99
CA THR A 362 35.79 -23.48 -7.40
C THR A 362 35.67 -22.52 -8.58
N GLN A 363 36.52 -21.51 -8.64
CA GLN A 363 36.55 -20.54 -9.75
C GLN A 363 36.83 -21.20 -11.12
N ALA A 364 37.71 -22.20 -11.16
CA ALA A 364 38.04 -22.92 -12.39
C ALA A 364 36.81 -23.68 -12.93
N ASP A 365 36.12 -24.42 -12.06
CA ASP A 365 34.93 -25.18 -12.44
C ASP A 365 33.76 -24.26 -12.80
N ARG A 366 33.61 -23.10 -12.12
CA ARG A 366 32.63 -22.07 -12.49
C ARG A 366 32.88 -21.50 -13.88
N SER A 367 34.14 -21.33 -14.27
CA SER A 367 34.49 -20.86 -15.61
C SER A 367 34.06 -21.88 -16.68
N VAL A 368 34.32 -23.17 -16.45
CA VAL A 368 33.86 -24.26 -17.33
C VAL A 368 32.34 -24.32 -17.39
N TRP A 369 31.68 -24.16 -16.24
CA TRP A 369 30.22 -24.12 -16.16
C TRP A 369 29.64 -22.95 -16.96
N LEU A 370 30.23 -21.76 -16.87
CA LEU A 370 29.82 -20.58 -17.65
C LEU A 370 29.96 -20.84 -19.15
N GLU A 371 31.10 -21.39 -19.60
CA GLU A 371 31.30 -21.72 -21.02
C GLU A 371 30.23 -22.68 -21.57
N GLN A 372 29.84 -23.68 -20.77
CA GLN A 372 28.75 -24.58 -21.14
C GLN A 372 27.39 -23.86 -21.10
N MET A 373 27.17 -22.99 -20.12
CA MET A 373 25.95 -22.18 -20.01
C MET A 373 25.76 -21.29 -21.23
N ILE A 374 26.80 -20.61 -21.70
CA ILE A 374 26.74 -19.76 -22.90
C ILE A 374 26.29 -20.56 -24.12
N LYS A 375 26.85 -21.75 -24.33
CA LYS A 375 26.45 -22.66 -25.42
C LYS A 375 24.98 -23.10 -25.32
N ASP A 376 24.51 -23.33 -24.09
CA ASP A 376 23.13 -23.72 -23.84
C ASP A 376 22.15 -22.56 -24.09
N VAL A 377 22.51 -21.34 -23.69
CA VAL A 377 21.73 -20.11 -23.91
C VAL A 377 21.58 -19.78 -25.40
N GLN A 378 22.60 -20.08 -26.22
CA GLN A 378 22.60 -19.94 -27.67
C GLN A 378 21.99 -21.14 -28.42
N SER A 379 21.61 -22.21 -27.71
CA SER A 379 21.06 -23.41 -28.34
C SER A 379 19.67 -23.15 -28.94
N THR A 380 19.26 -23.88 -29.96
CA THR A 380 17.86 -23.85 -30.42
C THR A 380 16.92 -24.65 -29.50
N ASP A 381 17.48 -25.53 -28.68
CA ASP A 381 16.78 -26.37 -27.70
C ASP A 381 16.24 -25.51 -26.54
N LYS A 382 14.91 -25.42 -26.42
CA LYS A 382 14.25 -24.53 -25.46
C LYS A 382 14.66 -24.82 -23.99
N PRO A 383 14.60 -26.06 -23.48
CA PRO A 383 15.14 -26.41 -22.17
C PRO A 383 16.56 -25.91 -21.88
N LYS A 384 17.45 -25.92 -22.89
CA LYS A 384 18.82 -25.39 -22.75
C LYS A 384 18.83 -23.86 -22.70
N ARG A 385 18.05 -23.20 -23.55
CA ARG A 385 17.90 -21.74 -23.53
C ARG A 385 17.34 -21.21 -22.22
N ASP A 386 16.39 -21.94 -21.63
CA ASP A 386 15.74 -21.57 -20.38
C ASP A 386 16.72 -21.63 -19.19
N ARG A 387 17.90 -22.28 -19.33
CA ARG A 387 18.98 -22.24 -18.32
C ARG A 387 19.59 -20.83 -18.13
N PHE A 388 19.29 -19.89 -19.02
CA PHE A 388 19.68 -18.48 -18.89
C PHE A 388 19.36 -17.91 -17.50
N GLU A 389 18.17 -18.21 -16.96
CA GLU A 389 17.74 -17.71 -15.65
C GLU A 389 18.64 -18.24 -14.53
N ALA A 390 19.09 -19.50 -14.60
CA ALA A 390 20.06 -20.07 -13.66
C ALA A 390 21.43 -19.39 -13.77
N GLY A 391 21.89 -19.10 -15.00
CA GLY A 391 23.09 -18.28 -15.23
C GLY A 391 22.99 -16.89 -14.61
N LEU A 392 21.82 -16.26 -14.71
CA LEU A 392 21.57 -14.94 -14.14
C LEU A 392 21.52 -14.96 -12.60
N GLN A 393 20.91 -16.00 -12.00
CA GLN A 393 20.96 -16.22 -10.56
C GLN A 393 22.39 -16.44 -10.06
N ALA A 394 23.19 -17.22 -10.79
CA ALA A 394 24.61 -17.42 -10.49
C ALA A 394 25.37 -16.08 -10.51
N ALA A 395 25.21 -15.27 -11.55
CA ALA A 395 25.86 -13.96 -11.67
C ALA A 395 25.50 -13.04 -10.48
N ARG A 396 24.21 -12.94 -10.14
CA ARG A 396 23.73 -12.17 -8.99
C ARG A 396 24.30 -12.69 -7.67
N ALA A 397 24.37 -14.01 -7.51
CA ALA A 397 24.86 -14.61 -6.28
C ALA A 397 26.36 -14.40 -6.11
N LEU A 398 27.15 -14.52 -7.19
CA LEU A 398 28.58 -14.19 -7.20
C LEU A 398 28.83 -12.73 -6.80
N ALA A 399 28.02 -11.79 -7.31
CA ALA A 399 28.10 -10.39 -6.90
C ALA A 399 27.79 -10.23 -5.39
N ARG A 400 26.76 -10.91 -4.89
CA ARG A 400 26.35 -10.85 -3.48
C ARG A 400 27.42 -11.38 -2.53
N VAL A 401 28.15 -12.44 -2.91
CA VAL A 401 29.22 -13.02 -2.08
C VAL A 401 30.56 -12.30 -2.23
N GLY A 402 30.62 -11.19 -2.98
CA GLY A 402 31.82 -10.36 -3.13
C GLY A 402 32.75 -10.75 -4.28
N LEU A 403 32.39 -11.74 -5.11
CA LEU A 403 33.16 -12.15 -6.29
C LEU A 403 32.83 -11.26 -7.50
N SER A 404 33.08 -9.96 -7.37
CA SER A 404 32.65 -8.91 -8.30
C SER A 404 33.17 -9.10 -9.73
N ASP A 405 34.44 -9.48 -9.90
CA ASP A 405 35.05 -9.68 -11.23
C ASP A 405 34.44 -10.89 -11.94
N GLU A 406 34.22 -12.00 -11.22
CA GLU A 406 33.55 -13.18 -11.76
C GLU A 406 32.10 -12.85 -12.13
N ALA A 407 31.37 -12.16 -11.25
CA ALA A 407 30.00 -11.75 -11.52
C ALA A 407 29.91 -10.87 -12.77
N GLN A 408 30.80 -9.87 -12.90
CA GLN A 408 30.85 -8.98 -14.06
C GLN A 408 31.13 -9.76 -15.35
N ARG A 409 32.02 -10.77 -15.31
CA ARG A 409 32.25 -11.68 -16.44
C ARG A 409 31.00 -12.47 -16.79
N PHE A 410 30.32 -13.06 -15.80
CA PHE A 410 29.09 -13.82 -16.03
C PHE A 410 28.02 -12.95 -16.71
N PHE A 411 27.75 -11.75 -16.18
CA PHE A 411 26.78 -10.83 -16.77
C PHE A 411 27.11 -10.45 -18.22
N ARG A 412 28.39 -10.15 -18.49
CA ARG A 412 28.88 -9.81 -19.82
C ARG A 412 28.70 -10.96 -20.80
N ASP A 413 29.22 -12.15 -20.45
CA ASP A 413 29.21 -13.32 -21.34
C ASP A 413 27.76 -13.78 -21.61
N LEU A 414 26.88 -13.75 -20.59
CA LEU A 414 25.45 -14.01 -20.76
C LEU A 414 24.77 -12.96 -21.65
N GLY A 415 25.12 -11.69 -21.49
CA GLY A 415 24.61 -10.61 -22.33
C GLY A 415 24.99 -10.77 -23.79
N ASP A 416 26.25 -11.09 -24.07
CA ASP A 416 26.73 -11.35 -25.43
C ASP A 416 26.05 -12.57 -26.05
N ALA A 417 25.87 -13.66 -25.28
CA ALA A 417 25.12 -14.83 -25.71
C ALA A 417 23.67 -14.53 -26.10
N VAL A 418 22.99 -13.65 -25.35
CA VAL A 418 21.60 -13.27 -25.63
C VAL A 418 21.48 -12.34 -26.84
N LYS A 419 22.46 -11.47 -27.09
CA LYS A 419 22.47 -10.56 -28.26
C LYS A 419 22.52 -11.31 -29.58
N GLU A 420 23.13 -12.50 -29.59
CA GLU A 420 23.25 -13.36 -30.77
C GLU A 420 21.98 -14.20 -31.05
N ASP A 421 20.99 -14.19 -30.15
CA ASP A 421 19.73 -14.93 -30.35
C ASP A 421 18.67 -14.10 -31.11
N GLU A 422 18.34 -14.53 -32.32
CA GLU A 422 17.33 -13.90 -33.18
C GLU A 422 15.89 -14.04 -32.60
N ASP A 423 15.61 -15.08 -31.80
CA ASP A 423 14.28 -15.41 -31.27
C ASP A 423 14.21 -15.29 -29.73
N GLY A 424 13.50 -14.26 -29.23
CA GLY A 424 13.13 -14.16 -27.81
C GLY A 424 14.16 -13.47 -26.90
N HIS A 425 15.15 -12.75 -27.45
CA HIS A 425 16.13 -11.97 -26.67
C HIS A 425 15.50 -10.86 -25.80
N LYS A 426 14.34 -10.30 -26.16
CA LYS A 426 13.76 -9.12 -25.45
C LYS A 426 13.47 -9.39 -23.98
N GLN A 427 12.85 -10.53 -23.66
CA GLN A 427 12.51 -10.86 -22.27
C GLN A 427 13.77 -11.17 -21.46
N ARG A 428 14.73 -11.90 -22.03
CA ARG A 428 16.00 -12.22 -21.36
C ARG A 428 16.88 -10.98 -21.15
N LEU A 429 16.94 -10.07 -22.13
CA LEU A 429 17.59 -8.76 -21.96
C LEU A 429 16.90 -7.94 -20.87
N ARG A 430 15.56 -7.94 -20.81
CA ARG A 430 14.82 -7.26 -19.72
C ARG A 430 15.23 -7.81 -18.35
N SER A 431 15.25 -9.13 -18.19
CA SER A 431 15.69 -9.79 -16.95
C SER A 431 17.15 -9.43 -16.62
N LEU A 432 18.05 -9.52 -17.61
CA LEU A 432 19.48 -9.22 -17.47
C LEU A 432 19.71 -7.80 -16.95
N ILE A 433 19.19 -6.80 -17.67
CA ILE A 433 19.34 -5.38 -17.33
C ILE A 433 18.79 -5.10 -15.93
N GLY A 434 17.64 -5.68 -15.58
CA GLY A 434 17.03 -5.53 -14.27
C GLY A 434 17.89 -6.09 -13.14
N VAL A 435 18.48 -7.28 -13.34
CA VAL A 435 19.35 -7.91 -12.34
C VAL A 435 20.71 -7.19 -12.25
N GLU A 436 21.31 -6.79 -13.38
CA GLU A 436 22.53 -5.98 -13.40
C GLU A 436 22.35 -4.67 -12.62
N SER A 437 21.23 -3.98 -12.86
CA SER A 437 20.89 -2.74 -12.15
C SER A 437 20.75 -2.96 -10.65
N LYS A 438 20.05 -4.02 -10.23
CA LYS A 438 19.89 -4.40 -8.81
C LYS A 438 21.19 -4.92 -8.16
N SER A 439 22.16 -5.38 -8.95
CA SER A 439 23.42 -5.98 -8.46
C SER A 439 24.60 -4.98 -8.48
N GLY A 440 24.34 -3.69 -8.73
CA GLY A 440 25.38 -2.66 -8.81
C GLY A 440 26.20 -2.67 -10.11
N GLN A 441 25.84 -3.50 -11.09
CA GLN A 441 26.55 -3.65 -12.37
C GLN A 441 26.07 -2.61 -13.40
N ARG A 442 26.12 -1.34 -13.00
CA ARG A 442 25.46 -0.24 -13.70
C ARG A 442 25.95 -0.06 -15.14
N ASP A 443 27.25 -0.14 -15.38
CA ASP A 443 27.81 0.04 -16.73
C ASP A 443 27.35 -1.06 -17.71
N LEU A 444 27.27 -2.30 -17.23
CA LEU A 444 26.73 -3.41 -18.01
C LEU A 444 25.23 -3.21 -18.29
N ALA A 445 24.45 -2.84 -17.27
CA ALA A 445 23.03 -2.56 -17.41
C ALA A 445 22.75 -1.48 -18.48
N LEU A 446 23.52 -0.38 -18.47
CA LEU A 446 23.40 0.68 -19.47
C LEU A 446 23.84 0.22 -20.87
N SER A 447 24.92 -0.56 -20.97
CA SER A 447 25.38 -1.13 -22.24
C SER A 447 24.32 -2.05 -22.87
N HIS A 448 23.76 -2.95 -22.08
CA HIS A 448 22.69 -3.86 -22.53
C HIS A 448 21.38 -3.14 -22.83
N ALA A 449 21.03 -2.12 -22.04
CA ALA A 449 19.89 -1.27 -22.33
C ALA A 449 20.06 -0.49 -23.64
N ALA A 450 21.26 0.04 -23.92
CA ALA A 450 21.56 0.73 -25.18
C ALA A 450 21.37 -0.19 -26.38
N PHE A 451 21.87 -1.43 -26.28
CA PHE A 451 21.64 -2.45 -27.31
C PHE A 451 20.14 -2.73 -27.50
N ALA A 452 19.40 -2.99 -26.42
CA ALA A 452 17.96 -3.28 -26.49
C ALA A 452 17.13 -2.14 -27.12
N LEU A 453 17.48 -0.89 -26.78
CA LEU A 453 16.84 0.31 -27.31
C LEU A 453 17.20 0.59 -28.78
N ALA A 454 18.34 0.10 -29.27
CA ALA A 454 18.68 0.18 -30.69
C ALA A 454 17.85 -0.79 -31.54
N GLN A 455 17.44 -1.94 -30.98
CA GLN A 455 16.71 -2.99 -31.69
C GLN A 455 15.19 -2.77 -31.73
N THR A 456 14.63 -2.07 -30.74
CA THR A 456 13.17 -1.91 -30.62
C THR A 456 12.79 -0.50 -30.22
N ALA A 457 11.68 -0.01 -30.76
CA ALA A 457 11.07 1.25 -30.31
C ALA A 457 10.43 1.17 -28.91
N ASN A 458 10.54 0.03 -28.20
CA ASN A 458 9.89 -0.20 -26.92
C ASN A 458 10.83 0.13 -25.75
N THR A 459 10.36 0.94 -24.80
CA THR A 459 11.13 1.46 -23.66
C THR A 459 11.24 0.50 -22.45
N TYR A 460 10.92 -0.79 -22.61
CA TYR A 460 11.07 -1.77 -21.53
C TYR A 460 12.46 -1.79 -20.90
N ALA A 461 13.50 -1.55 -21.71
CA ALA A 461 14.89 -1.48 -21.26
C ALA A 461 15.12 -0.33 -20.28
N LEU A 462 14.42 0.80 -20.44
CA LEU A 462 14.46 1.90 -19.47
C LEU A 462 13.81 1.50 -18.15
N SER A 463 12.65 0.82 -18.19
CA SER A 463 12.03 0.34 -16.95
C SER A 463 12.88 -0.69 -16.20
N ALA A 464 13.68 -1.48 -16.93
CA ALA A 464 14.61 -2.45 -16.34
C ALA A 464 15.87 -1.77 -15.78
N ALA A 465 16.41 -0.79 -16.51
CA ALA A 465 17.60 -0.05 -16.10
C ALA A 465 17.30 0.96 -15.00
N TYR A 466 16.09 1.50 -14.92
CA TYR A 466 15.70 2.55 -13.95
C TYR A 466 14.41 2.14 -13.24
N PRO A 467 14.39 1.06 -12.45
CA PRO A 467 13.15 0.56 -11.85
C PRO A 467 12.47 1.59 -10.93
N GLU A 468 13.25 2.36 -10.16
CA GLU A 468 12.75 3.40 -9.25
C GLU A 468 12.58 4.78 -9.93
N HIS A 469 13.22 4.97 -11.09
CA HIS A 469 13.28 6.25 -11.81
C HIS A 469 12.85 6.11 -13.28
N TYR A 470 11.91 5.20 -13.57
CA TYR A 470 11.50 4.90 -14.93
C TYR A 470 10.87 6.11 -15.63
N GLN A 471 9.98 6.83 -14.94
CA GLN A 471 9.34 8.03 -15.49
C GLN A 471 10.37 9.11 -15.85
N PRO A 472 11.24 9.57 -14.93
CA PRO A 472 12.34 10.47 -15.26
C PRO A 472 13.18 9.99 -16.45
N ALA A 473 13.62 8.72 -16.44
CA ALA A 473 14.44 8.17 -17.50
C ALA A 473 13.73 8.13 -18.85
N SER A 474 12.43 7.82 -18.88
CA SER A 474 11.62 7.79 -20.09
C SER A 474 11.44 9.19 -20.69
N LEU A 475 11.20 10.20 -19.85
CA LEU A 475 11.06 11.59 -20.30
C LEU A 475 12.36 12.12 -20.88
N TRP A 476 13.48 11.94 -20.17
CA TRP A 476 14.79 12.34 -20.67
C TRP A 476 15.18 11.59 -21.95
N TRP A 477 14.86 10.30 -22.04
CA TRP A 477 15.09 9.54 -23.27
C TRP A 477 14.32 10.10 -24.47
N GLU A 478 13.03 10.40 -24.30
CA GLU A 478 12.21 10.98 -25.36
C GLU A 478 12.80 12.31 -25.87
N PHE A 479 13.18 13.20 -24.95
CA PHE A 479 13.80 14.48 -25.30
C PHE A 479 15.18 14.32 -25.95
N LEU A 480 16.11 13.62 -25.31
CA LEU A 480 17.50 13.55 -25.76
C LEU A 480 17.63 12.86 -27.11
N THR A 481 16.80 11.85 -27.37
CA THR A 481 16.81 11.17 -28.67
C THR A 481 16.15 11.98 -29.79
N HIS A 482 15.29 12.95 -29.45
CA HIS A 482 14.76 13.94 -30.38
C HIS A 482 15.80 15.03 -30.71
N GLU A 483 16.46 15.57 -29.68
CA GLU A 483 17.41 16.68 -29.78
C GLU A 483 18.73 16.24 -30.41
N PHE A 484 19.29 15.12 -29.94
CA PHE A 484 20.60 14.60 -30.35
C PHE A 484 20.47 13.36 -31.25
N LYS A 485 19.84 13.53 -32.43
CA LYS A 485 19.51 12.41 -33.35
C LYS A 485 20.69 11.54 -33.79
N SER A 486 21.91 12.07 -33.76
CA SER A 486 23.14 11.37 -34.15
C SER A 486 23.96 10.83 -32.97
N GLU A 487 23.53 11.06 -31.73
CA GLU A 487 24.21 10.57 -30.53
C GLU A 487 24.04 9.05 -30.40
N GLN A 488 25.09 8.35 -29.96
CA GLN A 488 24.99 6.92 -29.73
C GLN A 488 24.09 6.65 -28.52
N ARG A 489 23.31 5.56 -28.55
CA ARG A 489 22.38 5.23 -27.46
C ARG A 489 23.08 5.05 -26.12
N THR A 490 24.33 4.58 -26.13
CA THR A 490 25.19 4.47 -24.94
C THR A 490 25.48 5.83 -24.33
N ASP A 491 25.80 6.84 -25.14
CA ASP A 491 26.10 8.20 -24.69
C ASP A 491 24.84 8.88 -24.16
N THR A 492 23.71 8.70 -24.84
CA THR A 492 22.39 9.18 -24.36
C THR A 492 22.06 8.58 -23.00
N LEU A 493 22.23 7.27 -22.81
CA LEU A 493 21.98 6.62 -21.52
C LEU A 493 22.95 7.07 -20.43
N ALA A 494 24.23 7.27 -20.74
CA ALA A 494 25.21 7.81 -19.80
C ALA A 494 24.83 9.23 -19.35
N ARG A 495 24.31 10.06 -20.28
CA ARG A 495 23.78 11.39 -19.98
C ARG A 495 22.56 11.30 -19.05
N ILE A 496 21.61 10.40 -19.32
CA ILE A 496 20.44 10.17 -18.45
C ILE A 496 20.89 9.72 -17.05
N ASP A 497 21.86 8.80 -16.97
CA ASP A 497 22.38 8.30 -15.69
C ASP A 497 23.03 9.42 -14.86
N ARG A 498 23.74 10.35 -15.52
CA ARG A 498 24.28 11.55 -14.88
C ARG A 498 23.20 12.54 -14.45
N LEU A 499 22.12 12.69 -15.21
CA LEU A 499 21.00 13.57 -14.86
C LEU A 499 20.24 13.05 -13.64
N ILE A 500 19.99 11.74 -13.57
CA ILE A 500 19.20 11.10 -12.50
C ILE A 500 20.03 10.86 -11.24
N TYR A 501 21.23 10.29 -11.37
CA TYR A 501 22.04 9.83 -10.23
C TYR A 501 23.32 10.64 -9.98
N ALA A 502 23.59 11.70 -10.77
CA ALA A 502 24.84 12.47 -10.71
C ALA A 502 26.12 11.62 -10.84
N ARG A 503 26.04 10.46 -11.52
CA ARG A 503 27.15 9.55 -11.71
C ARG A 503 28.23 10.17 -12.60
N GLY A 504 29.49 10.08 -12.18
CA GLY A 504 30.60 10.81 -12.80
C GLY A 504 30.72 12.27 -12.34
N GLY A 505 29.97 12.66 -11.30
CA GLY A 505 29.91 14.00 -10.75
C GLY A 505 28.75 14.82 -11.32
N LYS A 506 28.40 15.90 -10.60
CA LYS A 506 27.36 16.84 -11.01
C LYS A 506 27.63 17.36 -12.42
N MET A 507 26.55 17.57 -13.17
CA MET A 507 26.66 18.19 -14.50
C MET A 507 27.12 19.64 -14.34
N PRO A 508 28.03 20.17 -15.17
CA PRO A 508 28.38 21.59 -15.12
C PRO A 508 27.13 22.44 -15.36
N ASN A 509 26.99 23.53 -14.61
CA ASN A 509 25.79 24.37 -14.64
C ASN A 509 25.45 24.83 -16.07
N GLU A 510 26.46 25.24 -16.84
CA GLU A 510 26.26 25.68 -18.24
C GLU A 510 25.67 24.58 -19.13
N GLU A 511 26.09 23.33 -18.93
CA GLU A 511 25.57 22.18 -19.70
C GLU A 511 24.15 21.85 -19.25
N LEU A 512 23.89 21.87 -17.94
CA LEU A 512 22.56 21.63 -17.39
C LEU A 512 21.55 22.70 -17.83
N ASP A 513 21.96 23.97 -17.83
CA ASP A 513 21.15 25.11 -18.28
C ASP A 513 20.84 25.01 -19.78
N ALA A 514 21.82 24.68 -20.60
CA ALA A 514 21.61 24.49 -22.03
C ALA A 514 20.61 23.35 -22.33
N LEU A 515 20.72 22.22 -21.61
CA LEU A 515 19.78 21.11 -21.73
C LEU A 515 18.38 21.48 -21.24
N ALA A 516 18.27 22.20 -20.12
CA ALA A 516 16.99 22.65 -19.60
C ALA A 516 16.28 23.63 -20.55
N ASP A 517 17.01 24.57 -21.16
CA ASP A 517 16.46 25.53 -22.12
C ASP A 517 16.03 24.86 -23.43
N ALA A 518 16.84 23.92 -23.95
CA ALA A 518 16.45 23.08 -25.08
C ALA A 518 15.22 22.21 -24.74
N GLY A 519 15.23 21.60 -23.56
CA GLY A 519 14.12 20.83 -23.02
C GLY A 519 12.84 21.66 -22.93
N LYS A 520 12.90 22.89 -22.44
CA LYS A 520 11.73 23.77 -22.35
C LYS A 520 11.09 24.02 -23.71
N ARG A 521 11.90 24.32 -24.73
CA ARG A 521 11.43 24.49 -26.12
C ARG A 521 10.79 23.21 -26.66
N PHE A 522 11.37 22.05 -26.36
CA PHE A 522 10.75 20.76 -26.69
C PHE A 522 9.39 20.60 -25.99
N GLY A 523 9.30 20.94 -24.70
CA GLY A 523 8.06 20.88 -23.92
C GLY A 523 6.92 21.74 -24.47
N GLU A 524 7.22 22.86 -25.13
CA GLU A 524 6.22 23.72 -25.79
C GLU A 524 5.52 23.02 -26.97
N THR A 525 6.11 21.95 -27.51
CA THR A 525 5.51 21.15 -28.58
C THR A 525 4.57 20.05 -28.08
N LEU A 526 4.57 19.78 -26.77
CA LEU A 526 3.76 18.75 -26.14
C LEU A 526 2.37 19.28 -25.72
N ASP A 527 1.42 18.37 -25.54
CA ASP A 527 0.16 18.70 -24.89
C ASP A 527 0.38 19.10 -23.42
N ASN A 528 -0.60 19.79 -22.82
CA ASN A 528 -0.45 20.38 -21.48
C ASN A 528 -0.11 19.34 -20.39
N ASP A 529 -0.62 18.11 -20.47
CA ASP A 529 -0.36 17.09 -19.45
C ASP A 529 1.11 16.62 -19.54
N LYS A 530 1.56 16.27 -20.75
CA LYS A 530 2.95 15.88 -20.99
C LYS A 530 3.92 17.03 -20.73
N ARG A 531 3.56 18.26 -21.13
CA ARG A 531 4.35 19.46 -20.87
C ARG A 531 4.54 19.69 -19.37
N ALA A 532 3.50 19.51 -18.57
CA ALA A 532 3.60 19.69 -17.12
C ALA A 532 4.54 18.67 -16.47
N LYS A 533 4.42 17.38 -16.85
CA LYS A 533 5.33 16.31 -16.39
C LYS A 533 6.78 16.59 -16.78
N TRP A 534 6.99 17.08 -18.00
CA TRP A 534 8.33 17.41 -18.49
C TRP A 534 8.95 18.61 -17.77
N LEU A 535 8.20 19.69 -17.55
CA LEU A 535 8.67 20.83 -16.78
C LEU A 535 8.98 20.45 -15.33
N TYR A 536 8.17 19.57 -14.74
CA TYR A 536 8.46 19.02 -13.41
C TYR A 536 9.79 18.25 -13.40
N GLU A 537 10.06 17.40 -14.40
CA GLU A 537 11.32 16.66 -14.49
C GLU A 537 12.54 17.57 -14.63
N ILE A 538 12.45 18.65 -15.44
CA ILE A 538 13.51 19.66 -15.53
C ILE A 538 13.75 20.29 -14.15
N ALA A 539 12.69 20.68 -13.45
CA ALA A 539 12.79 21.28 -12.13
C ALA A 539 13.43 20.33 -11.11
N ASP A 540 12.94 19.09 -11.05
CA ASP A 540 13.42 18.06 -10.14
C ASP A 540 14.89 17.70 -10.42
N THR A 541 15.32 17.74 -11.69
CA THR A 541 16.73 17.61 -12.08
C THR A 541 17.59 18.73 -11.50
N TYR A 542 17.18 20.00 -11.60
CA TYR A 542 17.91 21.10 -10.95
C TYR A 542 18.02 20.92 -9.44
N LEU A 543 16.94 20.48 -8.78
CA LEU A 543 16.93 20.21 -7.35
C LEU A 543 17.92 19.09 -6.99
N ARG A 544 17.93 17.98 -7.74
CA ARG A 544 18.91 16.88 -7.59
C ARG A 544 20.36 17.34 -7.70
N HIS A 545 20.65 18.28 -8.61
CA HIS A 545 22.01 18.82 -8.80
C HIS A 545 22.35 19.95 -7.80
N GLY A 546 21.43 20.33 -6.92
CA GLY A 546 21.64 21.33 -5.86
C GLY A 546 21.44 22.78 -6.29
N HIS A 547 20.75 23.01 -7.41
CA HIS A 547 20.38 24.35 -7.89
C HIS A 547 18.97 24.72 -7.42
N ALA A 548 18.81 24.94 -6.11
CA ALA A 548 17.51 25.13 -5.48
C ALA A 548 16.68 26.28 -6.11
N GLU A 549 17.28 27.44 -6.33
CA GLU A 549 16.58 28.62 -6.88
C GLU A 549 16.06 28.39 -8.31
N LEU A 550 16.91 27.88 -9.19
CA LEU A 550 16.55 27.58 -10.58
C LEU A 550 15.53 26.45 -10.66
N GLY A 551 15.74 25.37 -9.88
CA GLY A 551 14.78 24.27 -9.80
C GLY A 551 13.41 24.75 -9.35
N GLU A 552 13.34 25.60 -8.34
CA GLU A 552 12.08 26.17 -7.89
C GLU A 552 11.44 27.09 -8.92
N GLN A 553 12.21 27.94 -9.62
CA GLN A 553 11.70 28.77 -10.70
C GLN A 553 11.03 27.91 -11.79
N ARG A 554 11.67 26.81 -12.19
CA ARG A 554 11.11 25.87 -13.18
C ARG A 554 9.90 25.12 -12.62
N LEU A 555 9.93 24.75 -11.35
CA LEU A 555 8.80 24.08 -10.69
C LEU A 555 7.57 24.99 -10.63
N ARG A 556 7.74 26.31 -10.43
CA ARG A 556 6.65 27.31 -10.50
C ARG A 556 5.96 27.32 -11.85
N GLU A 557 6.72 27.21 -12.95
CA GLU A 557 6.14 27.10 -14.29
C GLU A 557 5.34 25.79 -14.45
N ALA A 558 5.86 24.66 -13.94
CA ALA A 558 5.17 23.38 -13.96
C ALA A 558 3.88 23.40 -13.12
N ALA A 559 3.89 24.08 -11.97
CA ALA A 559 2.78 24.17 -11.03
C ALA A 559 1.56 24.92 -11.57
N GLU A 560 1.73 25.76 -12.58
CA GLU A 560 0.60 26.39 -13.29
C GLU A 560 -0.20 25.37 -14.11
N LEU A 561 0.41 24.23 -14.48
CA LEU A 561 -0.21 23.17 -15.29
C LEU A 561 -0.46 21.86 -14.53
N SER A 562 0.26 21.59 -13.42
CA SER A 562 0.21 20.32 -12.68
C SER A 562 -0.11 20.49 -11.20
N ASN A 563 -0.96 19.60 -10.68
CA ASN A 563 -1.25 19.50 -9.25
C ASN A 563 -0.06 18.96 -8.47
N GLU A 564 0.64 17.97 -9.01
CA GLU A 564 1.83 17.38 -8.39
C GLU A 564 2.93 18.43 -8.19
N ALA A 565 3.18 19.25 -9.22
CA ALA A 565 4.12 20.36 -9.15
C ALA A 565 3.70 21.42 -8.12
N ALA A 566 2.41 21.77 -8.08
CA ALA A 566 1.88 22.71 -7.09
C ALA A 566 2.00 22.18 -5.66
N VAL A 567 1.70 20.91 -5.41
CA VAL A 567 1.89 20.28 -4.10
C VAL A 567 3.36 20.28 -3.70
N LYS A 568 4.27 19.94 -4.62
CA LYS A 568 5.72 19.94 -4.35
C LYS A 568 6.24 21.34 -3.99
N LEU A 569 5.78 22.40 -4.65
CA LEU A 569 6.09 23.78 -4.24
C LEU A 569 5.53 24.11 -2.87
N GLY A 570 4.31 23.65 -2.58
CA GLY A 570 3.72 23.78 -1.26
C GLY A 570 4.61 23.15 -0.18
N ASP A 571 5.12 21.94 -0.44
CA ASP A 571 6.02 21.22 0.47
C ASP A 571 7.34 21.96 0.66
N LEU A 572 7.99 22.41 -0.42
CA LEU A 572 9.24 23.18 -0.36
C LEU A 572 9.07 24.50 0.41
N ALA A 573 7.94 25.18 0.24
CA ALA A 573 7.63 26.39 1.00
C ALA A 573 7.37 26.07 2.48
N ALA A 574 6.66 24.96 2.79
CA ALA A 574 6.40 24.53 4.16
C ALA A 574 7.69 24.12 4.89
N GLU A 575 8.63 23.45 4.22
CA GLU A 575 9.96 23.11 4.76
C GLU A 575 10.78 24.36 5.16
N ARG A 576 10.50 25.51 4.54
CA ARG A 576 11.15 26.81 4.83
C ARG A 576 10.34 27.70 5.76
N ASP A 577 9.29 27.16 6.38
CA ASP A 577 8.34 27.90 7.22
C ASP A 577 7.62 29.05 6.48
N GLU A 578 7.56 29.02 5.14
CA GLU A 578 6.87 30.01 4.30
C GLU A 578 5.36 29.69 4.19
N TRP A 579 4.67 29.64 5.35
CA TRP A 579 3.30 29.14 5.47
C TRP A 579 2.28 29.77 4.50
N PRO A 580 2.28 31.10 4.25
CA PRO A 580 1.34 31.69 3.30
C PRO A 580 1.56 31.20 1.87
N ALA A 581 2.81 31.07 1.43
CA ALA A 581 3.13 30.58 0.10
C ALA A 581 2.73 29.09 -0.04
N ALA A 582 3.04 28.29 0.99
CA ALA A 582 2.65 26.88 1.03
C ALA A 582 1.12 26.73 0.92
N ARG A 583 0.38 27.48 1.73
CA ARG A 583 -1.10 27.52 1.72
C ARG A 583 -1.64 27.82 0.31
N ASP A 584 -1.09 28.81 -0.36
CA ASP A 584 -1.58 29.27 -1.66
C ASP A 584 -1.30 28.23 -2.75
N TRP A 585 -0.16 27.55 -2.72
CA TRP A 585 0.16 26.47 -3.66
C TRP A 585 -0.71 25.23 -3.46
N TYR A 586 -0.92 24.81 -2.22
CA TYR A 586 -1.87 23.73 -1.92
C TYR A 586 -3.30 24.11 -2.33
N GLY A 587 -3.69 25.37 -2.13
CA GLY A 587 -4.97 25.92 -2.60
C GLY A 587 -5.13 25.84 -4.11
N LYS A 588 -4.09 26.20 -4.89
CA LYS A 588 -4.10 26.07 -6.36
C LYS A 588 -4.33 24.62 -6.81
N ALA A 589 -3.66 23.65 -6.19
CA ALA A 589 -3.86 22.24 -6.51
C ALA A 589 -5.31 21.80 -6.24
N TRP A 590 -5.88 22.22 -5.10
CA TRP A 590 -7.27 21.97 -4.74
C TRP A 590 -8.28 22.65 -5.66
N ASP A 591 -8.00 23.87 -6.12
CA ASP A 591 -8.90 24.62 -7.01
C ASP A 591 -8.95 24.07 -8.42
N ARG A 592 -7.84 23.50 -8.90
CA ARG A 592 -7.80 22.80 -10.20
C ARG A 592 -8.56 21.48 -10.17
N ASP A 593 -8.48 20.74 -9.06
CA ASP A 593 -9.05 19.40 -8.94
C ASP A 593 -9.52 19.12 -7.50
N LYS A 594 -10.84 19.01 -7.34
CA LYS A 594 -11.51 18.76 -6.05
C LYS A 594 -11.36 17.32 -5.54
N THR A 595 -10.51 16.51 -6.17
CA THR A 595 -10.06 15.21 -5.66
C THR A 595 -8.69 15.25 -4.98
N GLN A 596 -8.02 16.42 -4.96
CA GLN A 596 -6.73 16.63 -4.29
C GLN A 596 -6.89 16.78 -2.76
N PHE A 597 -7.41 15.74 -2.09
CA PHE A 597 -7.75 15.77 -0.66
C PHE A 597 -6.55 16.08 0.23
N LEU A 598 -5.37 15.53 -0.10
CA LEU A 598 -4.13 15.82 0.62
C LEU A 598 -3.77 17.30 0.56
N ALA A 599 -3.83 17.91 -0.64
CA ALA A 599 -3.55 19.34 -0.79
C ALA A 599 -4.54 20.18 0.03
N PHE A 600 -5.82 19.82 0.02
CA PHE A 600 -6.84 20.50 0.82
C PHE A 600 -6.56 20.39 2.33
N TYR A 601 -6.12 19.21 2.80
CA TYR A 601 -5.70 19.02 4.19
C TYR A 601 -4.47 19.87 4.54
N LEU A 602 -3.43 19.83 3.71
CA LEU A 602 -2.18 20.56 3.94
C LEU A 602 -2.42 22.08 3.93
N GLN A 603 -3.28 22.59 3.04
CA GLN A 603 -3.73 23.98 3.07
C GLN A 603 -4.37 24.33 4.42
N GLY A 604 -5.23 23.47 4.97
CA GLY A 604 -5.81 23.63 6.29
C GLY A 604 -4.74 23.69 7.39
N GLN A 605 -3.73 22.81 7.35
CA GLN A 605 -2.61 22.86 8.29
C GLN A 605 -1.83 24.18 8.19
N MET A 606 -1.60 24.70 6.98
CA MET A 606 -0.94 25.99 6.79
C MET A 606 -1.79 27.15 7.33
N MET A 607 -3.12 27.10 7.18
CA MET A 607 -4.03 28.10 7.76
C MET A 607 -3.88 28.19 9.28
N ARG A 608 -3.78 27.03 9.96
CA ARG A 608 -3.54 26.96 11.41
C ARG A 608 -2.22 27.60 11.81
N LYS A 609 -1.15 27.35 11.03
CA LYS A 609 0.17 27.98 11.24
C LYS A 609 0.16 29.50 11.02
N THR A 610 -0.71 30.01 10.13
CA THR A 610 -0.88 31.45 9.86
C THR A 610 -1.87 32.17 10.79
N GLY A 611 -2.43 31.49 11.79
CA GLY A 611 -3.32 32.09 12.80
C GLY A 611 -4.82 31.95 12.55
N ASP A 612 -5.24 31.24 11.49
CA ASP A 612 -6.64 30.89 11.24
C ASP A 612 -6.93 29.44 11.68
N ASP A 613 -6.75 29.17 12.97
CA ASP A 613 -6.79 27.81 13.52
C ASP A 613 -8.18 27.18 13.40
N ALA A 614 -9.25 27.95 13.64
CA ALA A 614 -10.61 27.43 13.59
C ALA A 614 -11.06 27.06 12.16
N ALA A 615 -10.74 27.87 11.14
CA ALA A 615 -11.08 27.51 9.77
C ALA A 615 -10.15 26.40 9.23
N GLY A 616 -8.86 26.47 9.55
CA GLY A 616 -7.89 25.43 9.19
C GLY A 616 -8.26 24.07 9.77
N GLN A 617 -8.66 24.00 11.04
CA GLN A 617 -9.13 22.76 11.67
C GLN A 617 -10.39 22.21 10.98
N ARG A 618 -11.40 23.05 10.70
CA ARG A 618 -12.60 22.62 9.96
C ARG A 618 -12.26 22.09 8.57
N GLN A 619 -11.29 22.70 7.90
CA GLN A 619 -10.83 22.28 6.60
C GLN A 619 -10.11 20.92 6.66
N CYS A 620 -9.22 20.70 7.64
CA CYS A 620 -8.58 19.41 7.87
C CYS A 620 -9.61 18.30 8.16
N GLU A 621 -10.58 18.56 9.04
CA GLU A 621 -11.67 17.63 9.35
C GLU A 621 -12.51 17.29 8.12
N THR A 622 -12.80 18.30 7.29
CA THR A 622 -13.50 18.07 6.02
C THR A 622 -12.66 17.21 5.08
N ALA A 623 -11.36 17.50 4.94
CA ALA A 623 -10.46 16.75 4.07
C ALA A 623 -10.35 15.27 4.47
N GLU A 624 -10.37 14.92 5.76
CA GLU A 624 -10.36 13.53 6.24
C GLU A 624 -11.67 12.77 5.91
N LEU A 625 -12.78 13.48 5.73
CA LEU A 625 -14.09 12.92 5.37
C LEU A 625 -14.23 12.63 3.86
N LEU A 626 -13.56 13.41 3.00
CA LEU A 626 -13.70 13.29 1.54
C LEU A 626 -13.24 11.93 0.94
N PRO A 627 -12.09 11.34 1.31
CA PRO A 627 -11.61 10.10 0.70
C PRO A 627 -12.34 8.88 1.28
N LEU A 628 -13.59 8.65 0.90
CA LEU A 628 -14.37 7.52 1.46
C LEU A 628 -13.94 6.16 0.91
N SER A 629 -13.49 6.08 -0.35
CA SER A 629 -13.04 4.82 -0.94
C SER A 629 -11.76 4.31 -0.29
N GLN A 630 -11.57 2.99 -0.33
CA GLN A 630 -10.37 2.37 0.24
C GLN A 630 -9.10 2.86 -0.46
N GLN A 631 -9.14 3.01 -1.78
CA GLN A 631 -8.02 3.49 -2.58
C GLN A 631 -7.67 4.95 -2.28
N SER A 632 -8.65 5.86 -2.32
CA SER A 632 -8.42 7.29 -2.06
C SER A 632 -7.94 7.54 -0.63
N ARG A 633 -8.48 6.81 0.35
CA ARG A 633 -8.05 6.91 1.76
C ARG A 633 -6.64 6.37 1.96
N ARG A 634 -6.28 5.27 1.30
CA ARG A 634 -4.91 4.73 1.32
C ARG A 634 -3.92 5.76 0.79
N THR A 635 -4.22 6.37 -0.35
CA THR A 635 -3.38 7.42 -0.94
C THR A 635 -3.26 8.64 -0.02
N PHE A 636 -4.37 9.07 0.58
CA PHE A 636 -4.39 10.18 1.53
C PHE A 636 -3.56 9.88 2.79
N ALA A 637 -3.73 8.70 3.40
CA ALA A 637 -2.98 8.27 4.59
C ALA A 637 -1.47 8.14 4.32
N GLN A 638 -1.09 7.59 3.16
CA GLN A 638 0.31 7.55 2.73
C GLN A 638 0.87 8.97 2.57
N GLY A 639 0.13 9.87 1.92
CA GLY A 639 0.57 11.24 1.69
C GLY A 639 0.79 12.04 2.98
N LEU A 640 -0.01 11.77 4.03
CA LEU A 640 0.19 12.29 5.39
C LEU A 640 1.45 11.71 6.03
N GLN A 641 1.64 10.39 5.94
CA GLN A 641 2.79 9.67 6.48
C GLN A 641 4.10 10.18 5.89
N ASP A 642 4.16 10.34 4.56
CA ASP A 642 5.35 10.80 3.83
C ASP A 642 5.78 12.22 4.24
N ARG A 643 4.86 13.01 4.81
CA ARG A 643 5.09 14.39 5.28
C ARG A 643 5.21 14.50 6.81
N GLY A 644 5.32 13.38 7.51
CA GLY A 644 5.54 13.35 8.96
C GLY A 644 4.29 13.56 9.82
N TYR A 645 3.08 13.61 9.24
CA TYR A 645 1.81 13.68 9.97
C TYR A 645 1.41 12.30 10.53
N LYS A 646 2.27 11.72 11.40
CA LYS A 646 2.20 10.32 11.84
C LYS A 646 0.86 9.96 12.48
N ASP A 647 0.38 10.77 13.43
CA ASP A 647 -0.88 10.48 14.13
C ASP A 647 -2.09 10.56 13.19
N ASP A 648 -2.10 11.53 12.28
CA ASP A 648 -3.17 11.72 11.31
C ASP A 648 -3.19 10.57 10.28
N ALA A 649 -2.01 10.12 9.84
CA ALA A 649 -1.86 8.94 9.01
C ALA A 649 -2.36 7.68 9.73
N ILE A 650 -1.96 7.44 10.98
CA ILE A 650 -2.42 6.28 11.78
C ILE A 650 -3.94 6.28 11.91
N ARG A 651 -4.58 7.45 12.18
CA ARG A 651 -6.05 7.52 12.24
C ARG A 651 -6.69 7.11 10.92
N ASN A 652 -6.17 7.56 9.78
CA ASN A 652 -6.70 7.21 8.47
C ASN A 652 -6.44 5.75 8.08
N TRP A 653 -5.27 5.21 8.40
CA TRP A 653 -4.99 3.77 8.26
C TRP A 653 -5.94 2.93 9.12
N GLN A 654 -6.22 3.37 10.35
CA GLN A 654 -7.08 2.65 11.27
C GLN A 654 -8.53 2.58 10.78
N VAL A 655 -9.02 3.59 10.06
CA VAL A 655 -10.33 3.55 9.41
C VAL A 655 -10.40 2.40 8.41
N LEU A 656 -9.39 2.25 7.55
CA LEU A 656 -9.33 1.14 6.58
C LEU A 656 -9.36 -0.23 7.27
N VAL A 657 -8.55 -0.40 8.33
CA VAL A 657 -8.52 -1.66 9.11
C VAL A 657 -9.87 -2.00 9.74
N ARG A 658 -10.60 -0.98 10.23
CA ARG A 658 -11.87 -1.12 10.95
C ARG A 658 -13.08 -1.35 10.05
N THR A 659 -13.05 -0.85 8.81
CA THR A 659 -14.20 -0.93 7.90
C THR A 659 -14.01 -1.91 6.74
N GLY A 660 -12.76 -2.26 6.40
CA GLY A 660 -12.42 -3.19 5.32
C GLY A 660 -12.42 -4.67 5.72
N ASP A 661 -12.60 -5.53 4.72
CA ASP A 661 -12.51 -6.99 4.87
C ASP A 661 -11.06 -7.44 5.17
N MET A 662 -10.89 -8.54 5.89
CA MET A 662 -9.55 -9.01 6.28
C MET A 662 -8.67 -9.48 5.11
N HIS A 663 -9.28 -9.84 3.99
CA HIS A 663 -8.55 -10.30 2.83
C HIS A 663 -8.36 -9.23 1.76
N ASN A 664 -8.88 -8.03 1.99
CA ASN A 664 -8.71 -6.91 1.07
C ASN A 664 -7.27 -6.36 1.15
N TRP A 665 -6.65 -6.15 -0.01
CA TRP A 665 -5.28 -5.64 -0.12
C TRP A 665 -5.07 -4.30 0.60
N TYR A 666 -5.98 -3.33 0.43
CA TYR A 666 -5.87 -2.01 1.08
C TYR A 666 -5.89 -2.12 2.60
N THR A 667 -6.66 -3.08 3.11
CA THR A 667 -6.80 -3.30 4.55
C THR A 667 -5.53 -3.94 5.12
N ASN A 668 -4.90 -4.85 4.37
CA ASN A 668 -3.64 -5.47 4.75
C ASN A 668 -2.45 -4.51 4.62
N ASP A 669 -2.43 -3.65 3.60
CA ASP A 669 -1.45 -2.55 3.51
C ASP A 669 -1.62 -1.59 4.69
N ALA A 670 -2.84 -1.18 5.02
CA ALA A 670 -3.10 -0.31 6.17
C ALA A 670 -2.62 -0.92 7.50
N ALA A 671 -2.88 -2.21 7.73
CA ALA A 671 -2.41 -2.93 8.91
C ALA A 671 -0.87 -2.98 8.98
N LYS A 672 -0.20 -3.22 7.84
CA LYS A 672 1.26 -3.15 7.73
C LYS A 672 1.81 -1.76 8.04
N GLN A 673 1.20 -0.71 7.47
CA GLN A 673 1.67 0.67 7.69
C GLN A 673 1.49 1.09 9.15
N ILE A 674 0.37 0.74 9.79
CA ILE A 674 0.19 0.95 11.23
C ILE A 674 1.31 0.24 12.00
N GLY A 675 1.56 -1.04 11.70
CA GLY A 675 2.60 -1.78 12.41
C GLY A 675 4.00 -1.18 12.26
N ASN A 676 4.33 -0.68 11.08
CA ASN A 676 5.59 0.04 10.85
C ASN A 676 5.67 1.31 11.70
N LEU A 677 4.57 2.09 11.77
CA LEU A 677 4.53 3.37 12.48
C LEU A 677 4.50 3.22 14.01
N VAL A 678 3.96 2.13 14.54
CA VAL A 678 3.77 1.95 15.99
C VAL A 678 4.70 0.90 16.60
N SER A 679 5.58 0.26 15.83
CA SER A 679 6.41 -0.87 16.28
C SER A 679 7.19 -0.63 17.58
N LYS A 680 7.62 0.62 17.84
CA LYS A 680 8.31 1.00 19.08
C LYS A 680 7.33 1.28 20.23
N GLN A 681 6.23 2.00 19.96
CA GLN A 681 5.27 2.45 20.98
C GLN A 681 4.27 1.37 21.39
N ASP A 682 3.86 0.52 20.45
CA ASP A 682 2.90 -0.56 20.62
C ASP A 682 3.34 -1.81 19.82
N PRO A 683 4.32 -2.57 20.35
CA PRO A 683 4.84 -3.77 19.70
C PRO A 683 3.76 -4.83 19.42
N SER A 684 2.75 -4.93 20.27
CA SER A 684 1.66 -5.90 20.11
C SER A 684 0.83 -5.60 18.87
N ARG A 685 0.37 -4.34 18.74
CA ARG A 685 -0.40 -3.90 17.58
C ARG A 685 0.40 -3.99 16.29
N ALA A 686 1.71 -3.77 16.34
CA ALA A 686 2.59 -3.96 15.18
C ALA A 686 2.66 -5.42 14.73
N VAL A 687 2.87 -6.33 15.67
CA VAL A 687 2.85 -7.78 15.41
C VAL A 687 1.52 -8.22 14.82
N ASP A 688 0.39 -7.73 15.32
CA ASP A 688 -0.93 -8.09 14.79
C ASP A 688 -1.12 -7.61 13.34
N GLY A 689 -0.67 -6.39 13.03
CA GLY A 689 -0.73 -5.84 11.67
C GLY A 689 0.13 -6.62 10.67
N TRP A 690 1.37 -6.93 11.04
CA TRP A 690 2.28 -7.74 10.22
C TRP A 690 1.82 -9.19 10.08
N ARG A 691 1.27 -9.79 11.14
CA ARG A 691 0.69 -11.13 11.10
C ARG A 691 -0.48 -11.21 10.12
N ARG A 692 -1.35 -10.19 10.12
CA ARG A 692 -2.45 -10.11 9.15
C ARG A 692 -1.93 -10.09 7.70
N LEU A 693 -0.90 -9.29 7.42
CA LEU A 693 -0.25 -9.29 6.11
C LEU A 693 0.35 -10.66 5.77
N LEU A 694 1.10 -11.27 6.69
CA LEU A 694 1.72 -12.58 6.48
C LEU A 694 0.68 -13.66 6.15
N LEU A 695 -0.42 -13.72 6.89
CA LEU A 695 -1.47 -14.71 6.67
C LEU A 695 -2.27 -14.44 5.38
N SER A 696 -2.31 -13.19 4.89
CA SER A 696 -2.93 -12.91 3.59
C SER A 696 -2.21 -13.58 2.42
N ALA A 697 -0.91 -13.88 2.57
CA ALA A 697 -0.13 -14.63 1.58
C ALA A 697 -0.47 -16.12 1.52
N LEU A 698 -1.29 -16.67 2.44
CA LEU A 698 -1.79 -18.05 2.35
C LEU A 698 -2.82 -18.25 1.23
N LYS A 699 -3.35 -17.15 0.66
CA LYS A 699 -4.22 -17.23 -0.51
C LYS A 699 -3.38 -17.54 -1.75
N THR A 700 -3.79 -18.54 -2.52
CA THR A 700 -3.11 -18.96 -3.76
C THR A 700 -3.07 -17.86 -4.83
N SER A 701 -3.94 -16.86 -4.71
CA SER A 701 -3.96 -15.65 -5.56
C SER A 701 -3.03 -14.53 -5.08
N SER A 702 -2.19 -14.77 -4.07
CA SER A 702 -1.32 -13.78 -3.45
C SER A 702 0.06 -14.38 -3.20
N SER A 703 1.10 -13.57 -3.38
CA SER A 703 2.48 -13.98 -3.11
C SER A 703 3.34 -12.74 -2.87
N PHE A 704 4.47 -12.90 -2.19
CA PHE A 704 5.44 -11.83 -2.07
C PHE A 704 6.17 -11.63 -3.40
N THR A 705 6.33 -10.37 -3.82
CA THR A 705 7.09 -10.02 -5.03
C THR A 705 8.56 -10.43 -4.91
N GLU A 706 9.15 -10.21 -3.73
CA GLU A 706 10.51 -10.66 -3.39
C GLU A 706 10.39 -11.85 -2.43
N ALA A 707 11.08 -12.96 -2.75
CA ALA A 707 10.92 -14.22 -2.01
C ALA A 707 11.41 -14.11 -0.57
N GLU A 708 12.36 -13.23 -0.33
CA GLU A 708 12.93 -12.93 0.97
C GLU A 708 11.85 -12.45 1.96
N GLY A 709 10.73 -11.89 1.46
CA GLY A 709 9.57 -11.53 2.28
C GLY A 709 8.98 -12.71 3.07
N TYR A 710 9.09 -13.94 2.54
CA TYR A 710 8.67 -15.17 3.23
C TYR A 710 9.52 -15.51 4.45
N LEU A 711 10.70 -14.90 4.61
CA LEU A 711 11.61 -15.12 5.75
C LEU A 711 11.73 -13.87 6.62
N GLN A 712 11.85 -12.69 6.00
CA GLN A 712 12.04 -11.41 6.69
C GLN A 712 10.82 -11.01 7.53
N LEU A 713 9.60 -11.16 7.00
CA LEU A 713 8.40 -10.77 7.73
C LEU A 713 8.15 -11.69 8.95
N PRO A 714 8.24 -13.03 8.83
CA PRO A 714 8.21 -13.90 10.01
C PRO A 714 9.33 -13.61 11.01
N GLN A 715 10.58 -13.40 10.56
CA GLN A 715 11.68 -13.05 11.47
C GLN A 715 11.35 -11.79 12.27
N LEU A 716 10.85 -10.73 11.61
CA LEU A 716 10.49 -9.48 12.26
C LEU A 716 9.40 -9.68 13.32
N ILE A 717 8.33 -10.41 12.97
CA ILE A 717 7.23 -10.74 13.87
C ILE A 717 7.76 -11.47 15.11
N HIS A 718 8.48 -12.57 14.91
CA HIS A 718 9.00 -13.40 15.99
C HIS A 718 10.05 -12.67 16.84
N LYS A 719 10.89 -11.82 16.23
CA LYS A 719 11.87 -10.98 16.95
C LYS A 719 11.19 -10.01 17.92
N VAL A 720 10.15 -9.31 17.47
CA VAL A 720 9.41 -8.35 18.30
C VAL A 720 8.62 -9.07 19.40
N GLN A 721 8.02 -10.23 19.09
CA GLN A 721 7.37 -11.06 20.10
C GLN A 721 8.36 -11.57 21.15
N ALA A 722 9.53 -12.07 20.75
CA ALA A 722 10.58 -12.52 21.66
C ALA A 722 11.00 -11.41 22.62
N ARG A 723 11.27 -10.21 22.11
CA ARG A 723 11.60 -9.02 22.92
C ARG A 723 10.51 -8.70 23.93
N THR A 724 9.26 -8.65 23.47
CA THR A 724 8.09 -8.28 24.31
C THR A 724 7.85 -9.31 25.41
N LEU A 725 7.96 -10.60 25.09
CA LEU A 725 7.81 -11.70 26.06
C LEU A 725 8.97 -11.71 27.07
N LEU A 726 10.20 -11.44 26.63
CA LEU A 726 11.37 -11.36 27.51
C LEU A 726 11.21 -10.20 28.50
N ALA A 727 10.82 -9.02 28.02
CA ALA A 727 10.53 -7.85 28.87
C ALA A 727 9.40 -8.13 29.89
N ALA A 728 8.45 -9.00 29.53
CA ALA A 728 7.39 -9.46 30.43
C ALA A 728 7.81 -10.62 31.37
N GLY A 729 9.09 -11.03 31.36
CA GLY A 729 9.61 -12.13 32.18
C GLY A 729 9.18 -13.54 31.73
N LYS A 730 8.57 -13.66 30.54
CA LYS A 730 8.10 -14.95 29.98
C LYS A 730 9.22 -15.62 29.18
N ASN A 731 10.30 -15.96 29.87
CA ASN A 731 11.57 -16.41 29.31
C ASN A 731 11.47 -17.60 28.35
N GLU A 732 10.73 -18.66 28.72
CA GLU A 732 10.57 -19.84 27.86
C GLU A 732 9.82 -19.53 26.56
N ALA A 733 8.74 -18.75 26.65
CA ALA A 733 7.98 -18.32 25.48
C ALA A 733 8.81 -17.37 24.60
N ALA A 734 9.57 -16.46 25.21
CA ALA A 734 10.48 -15.57 24.50
C ALA A 734 11.56 -16.36 23.74
N LEU A 735 12.13 -17.41 24.35
CA LEU A 735 13.10 -18.28 23.70
C LEU A 735 12.48 -19.07 22.53
N ALA A 736 11.23 -19.51 22.65
CA ALA A 736 10.52 -20.18 21.55
C ALA A 736 10.35 -19.26 20.34
N GLU A 737 9.96 -18.00 20.56
CA GLU A 737 9.88 -16.99 19.51
C GLU A 737 11.26 -16.65 18.92
N LEU A 738 12.30 -16.53 19.76
CA LEU A 738 13.67 -16.31 19.29
C LEU A 738 14.16 -17.43 18.36
N LYS A 739 13.85 -18.68 18.68
CA LYS A 739 14.18 -19.85 17.83
C LYS A 739 13.47 -19.79 16.48
N LEU A 740 12.20 -19.36 16.43
CA LEU A 740 11.47 -19.19 15.18
C LEU A 740 12.04 -18.04 14.33
N ALA A 741 12.40 -16.93 14.97
CA ALA A 741 13.08 -15.82 14.28
C ALA A 741 14.44 -16.26 13.70
N HIS A 742 15.21 -17.03 14.46
CA HIS A 742 16.50 -17.56 14.02
C HIS A 742 16.34 -18.58 12.89
N ALA A 743 15.37 -19.50 12.98
CA ALA A 743 15.10 -20.49 11.94
C ALA A 743 14.69 -19.86 10.59
N ALA A 744 14.03 -18.71 10.61
CA ALA A 744 13.69 -17.98 9.38
C ALA A 744 14.95 -17.49 8.65
N LEU A 745 15.90 -16.89 9.38
CA LEU A 745 17.12 -16.28 8.85
C LEU A 745 18.32 -16.60 9.76
N PRO A 746 18.88 -17.82 9.68
CA PRO A 746 19.93 -18.29 10.59
C PRO A 746 21.26 -17.55 10.40
N GLY A 747 21.51 -16.99 9.22
CA GLY A 747 22.65 -16.10 8.93
C GLY A 747 22.41 -14.62 9.29
N GLY A 748 21.24 -14.24 9.83
CA GLY A 748 20.94 -12.84 10.15
C GLY A 748 21.57 -12.38 11.45
N ILE A 749 22.69 -11.65 11.40
CA ILE A 749 23.41 -11.18 12.59
C ILE A 749 22.63 -10.14 13.42
N GLN A 750 21.69 -9.40 12.81
CA GLN A 750 20.87 -8.41 13.50
C GLN A 750 20.04 -9.01 14.63
N LEU A 751 19.60 -10.27 14.51
CA LEU A 751 18.85 -10.92 15.57
C LEU A 751 19.68 -11.05 16.85
N ALA A 752 20.96 -11.39 16.70
CA ALA A 752 21.89 -11.55 17.80
C ALA A 752 22.26 -10.19 18.42
N GLU A 753 22.55 -9.20 17.57
CA GLU A 753 22.80 -7.81 17.98
C GLU A 753 21.65 -7.25 18.85
N ASP A 754 20.42 -7.43 18.39
CA ASP A 754 19.23 -6.87 19.01
C ASP A 754 18.86 -7.53 20.34
N LEU A 755 19.00 -8.86 20.45
CA LEU A 755 18.36 -9.62 21.53
C LEU A 755 19.32 -10.41 22.40
N PHE A 756 20.47 -10.90 21.92
CA PHE A 756 21.25 -11.88 22.69
C PHE A 756 21.78 -11.30 24.00
N HIS A 757 22.17 -10.02 24.01
CA HIS A 757 22.59 -9.34 25.24
C HIS A 757 21.45 -9.26 26.28
N GLN A 758 20.19 -9.08 25.84
CA GLN A 758 19.02 -9.03 26.73
C GLN A 758 18.73 -10.40 27.32
N PHE A 759 18.84 -11.46 26.51
CA PHE A 759 18.71 -12.84 26.98
C PHE A 759 19.84 -13.23 27.94
N ASP A 760 21.08 -12.81 27.67
CA ASP A 760 22.22 -12.99 28.58
C ASP A 760 21.95 -12.30 29.93
N ALA A 761 21.47 -11.04 29.91
CA ALA A 761 21.10 -10.30 31.11
C ALA A 761 19.93 -10.95 31.88
N ALA A 762 19.04 -11.66 31.18
CA ALA A 762 17.98 -12.48 31.77
C ALA A 762 18.45 -13.86 32.26
N GLY A 763 19.76 -14.15 32.23
CA GLY A 763 20.35 -15.41 32.68
C GLY A 763 20.15 -16.58 31.71
N MET A 764 19.80 -16.31 30.45
CA MET A 764 19.49 -17.33 29.44
C MET A 764 20.67 -17.65 28.50
N ARG A 765 21.90 -17.29 28.88
CA ARG A 765 23.10 -17.44 28.04
C ARG A 765 23.25 -18.86 27.48
N GLU A 766 23.21 -19.87 28.35
CA GLU A 766 23.34 -21.28 27.96
C GLU A 766 22.26 -21.73 26.96
N ALA A 767 21.05 -21.15 27.06
CA ALA A 767 19.93 -21.51 26.21
C ALA A 767 20.02 -20.89 24.80
N ILE A 768 20.71 -19.75 24.65
CA ILE A 768 20.88 -19.06 23.36
C ILE A 768 22.23 -19.37 22.69
N ASP A 769 23.21 -19.88 23.43
CA ASP A 769 24.52 -20.26 22.89
C ASP A 769 24.45 -21.23 21.69
N PRO A 770 23.52 -22.20 21.61
CA PRO A 770 23.34 -22.99 20.39
C PRO A 770 22.97 -22.16 19.16
N LEU A 771 22.14 -21.13 19.32
CA LEU A 771 21.74 -20.24 18.23
C LEU A 771 22.91 -19.36 17.78
N PHE A 772 23.69 -18.83 18.74
CA PHE A 772 24.94 -18.13 18.45
C PHE A 772 25.91 -19.02 17.67
N ASN A 773 26.16 -20.24 18.17
CA ASN A 773 27.11 -21.16 17.55
C ASN A 773 26.68 -21.53 16.12
N GLN A 774 25.40 -21.70 15.86
CA GLN A 774 24.89 -21.97 14.52
C GLN A 774 25.19 -20.81 13.54
N THR A 775 24.89 -19.57 13.92
CA THR A 775 25.20 -18.39 13.08
C THR A 775 26.71 -18.18 12.94
N TYR A 776 27.46 -18.35 14.03
CA TYR A 776 28.91 -18.19 14.05
C TYR A 776 29.60 -19.21 13.12
N SER A 777 29.25 -20.50 13.23
CA SER A 777 29.79 -21.55 12.35
C SER A 777 29.47 -21.30 10.89
N LEU A 778 28.26 -20.83 10.57
CA LEU A 778 27.91 -20.44 9.21
C LEU A 778 28.87 -19.37 8.67
N TYR A 779 29.14 -18.31 9.43
CA TYR A 779 30.05 -17.26 8.98
C TYR A 779 31.52 -17.67 8.96
N VAL A 780 31.94 -18.61 9.82
CA VAL A 780 33.27 -19.24 9.72
C VAL A 780 33.41 -19.93 8.37
N GLU A 781 32.44 -20.77 7.99
CA GLU A 781 32.45 -21.44 6.68
C GLU A 781 32.44 -20.43 5.52
N LEU A 782 31.67 -19.33 5.63
CA LEU A 782 31.67 -18.27 4.61
C LEU A 782 33.02 -17.55 4.48
N CYS A 783 33.73 -17.35 5.58
CA CYS A 783 35.07 -16.77 5.56
C CYS A 783 36.11 -17.74 4.99
N GLU A 784 35.90 -19.05 5.14
CA GLU A 784 36.75 -20.09 4.53
C GLU A 784 36.50 -20.20 3.02
N ASP A 785 35.24 -20.20 2.60
CA ASP A 785 34.84 -20.31 1.19
C ASP A 785 35.16 -19.04 0.39
N TYR A 786 35.06 -17.87 1.05
CA TYR A 786 35.21 -16.55 0.43
C TYR A 786 36.14 -15.65 1.28
N PRO A 787 37.45 -15.96 1.36
CA PRO A 787 38.40 -15.29 2.26
C PRO A 787 38.71 -13.83 1.92
N GLU A 788 38.36 -13.38 0.72
CA GLU A 788 38.56 -11.99 0.26
C GLU A 788 37.28 -11.14 0.43
N THR A 789 36.21 -11.71 1.00
CA THR A 789 34.94 -11.00 1.20
C THR A 789 34.93 -10.28 2.55
N ALA A 790 35.31 -9.01 2.54
CA ALA A 790 35.43 -8.17 3.74
C ALA A 790 34.16 -8.16 4.63
N SER A 791 32.97 -8.17 4.02
CA SER A 791 31.70 -8.13 4.75
C SER A 791 31.43 -9.40 5.56
N HIS A 792 31.87 -10.59 5.12
CA HIS A 792 31.74 -11.82 5.90
C HIS A 792 32.60 -11.77 7.17
N HIS A 793 33.85 -11.34 7.02
CA HIS A 793 34.76 -11.14 8.14
C HIS A 793 34.23 -10.09 9.13
N ASN A 794 33.72 -8.96 8.63
CA ASN A 794 33.10 -7.93 9.45
C ASN A 794 31.89 -8.48 10.23
N ASN A 795 30.99 -9.18 9.55
CA ASN A 795 29.77 -9.73 10.15
C ASN A 795 30.08 -10.77 11.23
N LEU A 796 31.08 -11.63 11.01
CA LEU A 796 31.55 -12.60 11.99
C LEU A 796 32.13 -11.91 13.23
N ALA A 797 32.97 -10.90 13.02
CA ALA A 797 33.57 -10.12 14.10
C ALA A 797 32.52 -9.33 14.90
N TRP A 798 31.58 -8.68 14.20
CA TRP A 798 30.48 -7.94 14.82
C TRP A 798 29.60 -8.86 15.67
N LEU A 799 29.15 -9.98 15.12
CA LEU A 799 28.36 -10.99 15.83
C LEU A 799 29.05 -11.41 17.14
N ALA A 800 30.34 -11.76 17.06
CA ALA A 800 31.14 -12.19 18.19
C ALA A 800 31.29 -11.09 19.25
N ALA A 801 31.62 -9.87 18.84
CA ALA A 801 31.79 -8.72 19.72
C ALA A 801 30.48 -8.34 20.43
N ARG A 802 29.39 -8.19 19.67
CA ARG A 802 28.08 -7.81 20.22
C ARG A 802 27.57 -8.82 21.24
N CYS A 803 27.87 -10.10 21.03
CA CYS A 803 27.45 -11.20 21.89
C CYS A 803 28.43 -11.55 23.02
N ASP A 804 29.55 -10.85 23.18
CA ASP A 804 30.58 -11.19 24.20
C ASP A 804 31.10 -12.64 24.10
N ARG A 805 31.38 -13.09 22.88
CA ARG A 805 31.76 -14.47 22.57
C ARG A 805 32.91 -14.44 21.55
N GLN A 806 33.87 -15.36 21.66
CA GLN A 806 34.95 -15.55 20.66
C GLN A 806 35.74 -14.26 20.31
N LEU A 807 36.00 -13.38 21.28
CA LEU A 807 36.56 -12.04 21.03
C LEU A 807 37.94 -12.03 20.36
N ASP A 808 38.80 -13.01 20.61
CA ASP A 808 40.11 -13.09 19.96
C ASP A 808 40.00 -13.45 18.47
N ALA A 809 39.08 -14.36 18.12
CA ALA A 809 38.77 -14.64 16.72
C ALA A 809 38.08 -13.43 16.06
N ALA A 810 37.23 -12.70 16.80
CA ALA A 810 36.60 -11.48 16.34
C ALA A 810 37.63 -10.42 15.94
N LEU A 811 38.71 -10.26 16.72
CA LEU A 811 39.78 -9.31 16.40
C LEU A 811 40.45 -9.67 15.08
N THR A 812 40.81 -10.94 14.91
CA THR A 812 41.45 -11.45 13.69
C THR A 812 40.60 -11.14 12.45
N HIS A 813 39.28 -11.37 12.54
CA HIS A 813 38.39 -11.11 11.42
C HIS A 813 38.09 -9.62 11.20
N ALA A 814 37.98 -8.80 12.25
CA ALA A 814 37.83 -7.36 12.11
C ALA A 814 39.06 -6.72 11.42
N GLU A 815 40.27 -7.13 11.82
CA GLU A 815 41.52 -6.69 11.17
C GLU A 815 41.56 -7.10 9.69
N GLN A 816 41.14 -8.33 9.36
CA GLN A 816 41.06 -8.80 7.99
C GLN A 816 40.01 -8.01 7.17
N ALA A 817 38.84 -7.69 7.75
CA ALA A 817 37.82 -6.88 7.09
C ALA A 817 38.34 -5.47 6.75
N VAL A 818 39.01 -4.81 7.70
CA VAL A 818 39.65 -3.50 7.48
C VAL A 818 40.77 -3.59 6.46
N LYS A 819 41.57 -4.66 6.47
CA LYS A 819 42.63 -4.88 5.48
C LYS A 819 42.07 -5.00 4.05
N LEU A 820 40.97 -5.74 3.88
CA LEU A 820 40.33 -5.95 2.58
C LEU A 820 39.59 -4.71 2.06
N ALA A 821 39.06 -3.88 2.97
CA ALA A 821 38.33 -2.67 2.63
C ALA A 821 38.69 -1.51 3.58
N PRO A 822 39.88 -0.90 3.43
CA PRO A 822 40.43 0.08 4.38
C PRO A 822 39.67 1.41 4.41
N GLU A 823 38.91 1.72 3.35
CA GLU A 823 38.09 2.93 3.25
C GLU A 823 36.72 2.78 3.95
N SER A 824 36.38 1.59 4.45
CA SER A 824 35.08 1.33 5.10
C SER A 824 35.11 1.75 6.57
N MET A 825 34.54 2.91 6.88
CA MET A 825 34.39 3.39 8.27
C MET A 825 33.53 2.48 9.13
N ALA A 826 32.57 1.76 8.52
CA ALA A 826 31.77 0.76 9.21
C ALA A 826 32.62 -0.43 9.70
N TYR A 827 33.62 -0.87 8.93
CA TYR A 827 34.50 -1.97 9.35
C TYR A 827 35.52 -1.52 10.39
N LEU A 828 35.94 -0.25 10.31
CA LEU A 828 36.77 0.38 11.34
C LEU A 828 36.01 0.51 12.67
N ASP A 829 34.71 0.83 12.65
CA ASP A 829 33.84 0.84 13.84
C ASP A 829 33.67 -0.56 14.44
N THR A 830 33.50 -1.60 13.63
CA THR A 830 33.50 -2.99 14.12
C THR A 830 34.80 -3.34 14.83
N LEU A 831 35.96 -2.97 14.26
CA LEU A 831 37.26 -3.19 14.89
C LEU A 831 37.36 -2.42 16.22
N ALA A 832 36.88 -1.18 16.27
CA ALA A 832 36.80 -0.39 17.50
C ALA A 832 35.93 -1.08 18.57
N GLU A 833 34.76 -1.61 18.18
CA GLU A 833 33.89 -2.36 19.07
C GLU A 833 34.56 -3.63 19.60
N VAL A 834 35.25 -4.38 18.76
CA VAL A 834 35.99 -5.58 19.19
C VAL A 834 37.06 -5.22 20.24
N HIS A 835 37.86 -4.18 19.99
CA HIS A 835 38.84 -3.70 20.96
C HIS A 835 38.18 -3.29 22.28
N PHE A 836 37.07 -2.56 22.21
CA PHE A 836 36.34 -2.15 23.40
C PHE A 836 35.88 -3.36 24.23
N ARG A 837 35.29 -4.39 23.58
CA ARG A 837 34.82 -5.60 24.26
C ARG A 837 35.94 -6.46 24.83
N ARG A 838 37.14 -6.39 24.24
CA ARG A 838 38.36 -7.03 24.79
C ARG A 838 38.98 -6.26 25.96
N GLY A 839 38.51 -5.05 26.25
CA GLY A 839 39.08 -4.17 27.28
C GLY A 839 40.20 -3.25 26.77
N ASP A 840 40.49 -3.26 25.47
CA ASP A 840 41.49 -2.41 24.82
C ASP A 840 40.92 -1.00 24.52
N THR A 841 40.34 -0.35 25.53
CA THR A 841 39.54 0.89 25.37
C THR A 841 40.31 2.02 24.68
N SER A 842 41.62 2.15 24.91
CA SER A 842 42.44 3.17 24.25
C SER A 842 42.48 3.00 22.73
N GLN A 843 42.55 1.77 22.23
CA GLN A 843 42.53 1.49 20.79
C GLN A 843 41.14 1.73 20.21
N ALA A 844 40.08 1.34 20.95
CA ALA A 844 38.70 1.61 20.53
C ALA A 844 38.43 3.11 20.35
N ILE A 845 38.89 3.95 21.28
CA ILE A 845 38.75 5.41 21.20
C ILE A 845 39.51 5.96 19.98
N GLU A 846 40.76 5.53 19.75
CA GLU A 846 41.55 6.00 18.60
C GLU A 846 40.86 5.68 17.27
N LEU A 847 40.30 4.47 17.13
CA LEU A 847 39.58 4.06 15.93
C LEU A 847 38.26 4.81 15.77
N ALA A 848 37.48 4.99 16.84
CA ALA A 848 36.23 5.75 16.81
C ALA A 848 36.46 7.24 16.47
N GLU A 849 37.56 7.85 16.93
CA GLU A 849 37.97 9.20 16.55
C GLU A 849 38.27 9.30 15.04
N LYS A 850 38.87 8.26 14.44
CA LYS A 850 39.09 8.19 12.98
C LYS A 850 37.77 8.10 12.22
N CYS A 851 36.83 7.25 12.66
CA CYS A 851 35.50 7.16 12.06
C CYS A 851 34.78 8.51 12.10
N LEU A 852 34.77 9.18 13.27
CA LEU A 852 34.12 10.48 13.42
C LEU A 852 34.83 11.60 12.64
N ALA A 853 36.15 11.55 12.50
CA ALA A 853 36.88 12.51 11.65
C ALA A 853 36.53 12.37 10.17
N ALA A 854 36.29 11.14 9.69
CA ALA A 854 35.84 10.86 8.33
C ALA A 854 34.36 11.26 8.12
N GLU A 855 33.50 11.01 9.12
CA GLU A 855 32.07 11.30 9.07
C GLU A 855 31.59 12.10 10.29
N PRO A 856 31.85 13.43 10.36
CA PRO A 856 31.59 14.23 11.57
C PRO A 856 30.12 14.30 11.99
N ASN A 857 29.21 14.14 11.04
CA ASN A 857 27.76 14.22 11.25
C ASN A 857 27.11 12.85 11.51
N ASN A 858 27.89 11.77 11.58
CA ASN A 858 27.34 10.44 11.83
C ASN A 858 27.03 10.25 13.33
N THR A 859 25.75 10.29 13.68
CA THR A 859 25.26 10.16 15.06
C THR A 859 25.69 8.87 15.73
N HIS A 860 25.80 7.76 14.98
CA HIS A 860 26.26 6.47 15.51
C HIS A 860 27.71 6.57 16.00
N PHE A 861 28.62 7.14 15.19
CA PHE A 861 30.02 7.29 15.59
C PHE A 861 30.20 8.24 16.78
N GLN A 862 29.40 9.32 16.85
CA GLN A 862 29.38 10.19 18.02
C GLN A 862 28.96 9.44 19.29
N THR A 863 27.93 8.60 19.18
CA THR A 863 27.37 7.79 20.26
C THR A 863 28.38 6.72 20.72
N GLN A 864 29.00 6.01 19.78
CA GLN A 864 30.05 5.02 20.04
C GLN A 864 31.26 5.62 20.77
N LEU A 865 31.75 6.78 20.31
CA LEU A 865 32.89 7.44 20.94
C LEU A 865 32.59 7.85 22.39
N LYS A 866 31.41 8.43 22.65
CA LYS A 866 30.95 8.74 24.01
C LYS A 866 30.90 7.47 24.87
N ARG A 867 30.34 6.38 24.32
CA ARG A 867 30.27 5.08 25.00
C ARG A 867 31.65 4.56 25.39
N PHE A 868 32.61 4.59 24.47
CA PHE A 868 33.98 4.12 24.71
C PHE A 868 34.73 4.97 25.73
N ARG A 869 34.39 6.26 25.85
CA ARG A 869 34.94 7.16 26.88
C ARG A 869 34.25 7.06 28.25
N GLY A 870 33.17 6.28 28.36
CA GLY A 870 32.36 6.21 29.57
C GLY A 870 31.57 7.49 29.84
N GLU A 871 31.35 8.31 28.81
CA GLU A 871 30.49 9.48 28.89
C GLU A 871 29.01 9.04 28.89
N PRO A 872 28.09 9.81 29.50
CA PRO A 872 26.68 9.55 29.40
C PRO A 872 26.25 9.55 27.93
N VAL A 873 25.79 8.41 27.47
CA VAL A 873 25.15 8.26 26.18
C VAL A 873 23.67 8.44 26.46
N GLU A 874 23.08 9.54 26.00
CA GLU A 874 21.63 9.53 25.76
C GLU A 874 21.45 8.39 24.76
N GLU A 875 20.73 7.32 25.15
CA GLU A 875 20.31 6.32 24.20
C GLU A 875 19.50 7.06 23.14
N ALA A 876 20.16 7.48 22.06
CA ALA A 876 19.50 7.87 20.84
C ALA A 876 18.64 6.67 20.50
N GLU A 877 17.32 6.86 20.57
CA GLU A 877 16.31 5.86 20.23
C GLU A 877 16.68 5.26 18.86
N SER A 878 17.46 4.17 18.84
CA SER A 878 18.13 3.69 17.63
C SER A 878 17.08 3.44 16.55
N GLU A 879 17.30 4.04 15.37
CA GLU A 879 16.35 4.24 14.27
C GLU A 879 15.56 2.99 13.87
#